data_AF-A0A1C3P3J3-F1
#
_entry.id   AF-A0A1C3P3J3-F1
#
_cell.length_a   1.000
_cell.length_b   1.000
_cell.length_c   1.000
_cell.angle_alpha   90.00
_cell.angle_beta   90.00
_cell.angle_gamma   90.00
#
_symmetry.space_group_name_H-M   'P 1'
#
loop_
_entity.id
_entity.type
_entity.pdbx_description
1 polymer ?
#
loop_
_entity_poly.entity_id
_entity_poly.type
_entity_poly.pdbx_seq_one_letter_code
_entity_poly.pdbx_strand_id
1 'polypeptide(L)'
;MFRAALTDAGVDPADVGLIEAHGTGTIVGDPIEFRSLAAVYGLGRDRCALGSAKTNFGHTESAAGLVGLLKAILAVHHGEVPASLHFRRWNPAIDPSGTRLFVPTGTTPWPATGVPRLAAVSSYGVGGTNAHAVVEEPPAPSPAVASRPSGSRDDAAGTFLLSARSETALEHSAARLADWLLGPGAATPLQDVAHTLAVRRSHATERLAVVARSRDELVDRLRAYADGAPAQGVVNDYVHAEHATGPVWVFSGHGSQWPGMGRDLFAAEPVFADTIAELDPLIRVESGFSPEEVLQAGVEVTRVDQVQPLIFAIQVALARTLQSHGIHPAAVVGHSMGEVAATVIAGALTVADGVRVICRRSKLCVPAAEARVGAMAAVELDAATVRAEIDHLPDVDVAVLAAPRSTVIGGTRVEVERLVDGWTSRDVPARMIAVDVASHCTLTRPTADALTAALSDIRPEQPTIPFYTTVLPDPRRTPTFDAAYWGDNMRCPVRAMDATIAIVEDGHQLFQEISPHPVAVHPLTMTIDALGALEATVVPTMRAGHDQVTAVRASIAAFHCAGLDVKWRQWHGDGALADVPPTTWDRRTYLIRTLTDGPAQPISQVPSVPAEPGRQPPDAEETADDVLADIHRRTGDERRRVVAEHVVETVRGLLGLRMRRVSTSATFAELGLDSLRAVKLRGRLQQIFHVSIPVAVIWEHPTIGELSAYIDGLLSTSD
;
A
#
# COMPACT_ATOMS: atom_id res chain seq x y z
N MET A 1 -29.55 -20.90 -41.83
CA MET A 1 -28.61 -20.50 -40.77
C MET A 1 -28.07 -19.09 -41.01
N PHE A 2 -27.22 -18.83 -42.01
CA PHE A 2 -26.71 -17.47 -42.30
C PHE A 2 -27.82 -16.42 -42.38
N ARG A 3 -28.86 -16.67 -43.19
CA ARG A 3 -30.03 -15.78 -43.29
C ARG A 3 -30.74 -15.56 -41.94
N ALA A 4 -30.82 -16.58 -41.09
CA ALA A 4 -31.46 -16.44 -39.79
C ALA A 4 -30.65 -15.53 -38.86
N ALA A 5 -29.31 -15.67 -38.83
CA ALA A 5 -28.44 -14.78 -38.06
C ALA A 5 -28.48 -13.34 -38.58
N LEU A 6 -28.50 -13.14 -39.90
CA LEU A 6 -28.65 -11.81 -40.51
C LEU A 6 -30.00 -11.18 -40.20
N THR A 7 -31.09 -11.95 -40.27
CA THR A 7 -32.44 -11.48 -39.92
C THR A 7 -32.52 -11.10 -38.44
N ASP A 8 -31.94 -11.90 -37.56
CA ASP A 8 -31.88 -11.63 -36.12
C ASP A 8 -31.07 -10.35 -35.82
N ALA A 9 -29.95 -10.16 -36.53
CA ALA A 9 -29.11 -8.97 -36.41
C ALA A 9 -29.68 -7.73 -37.13
N GLY A 10 -30.71 -7.87 -37.97
CA GLY A 10 -31.22 -6.78 -38.81
C GLY A 10 -30.23 -6.29 -39.87
N VAL A 11 -29.31 -7.14 -40.33
CA VAL A 11 -28.21 -6.79 -41.24
C VAL A 11 -28.49 -7.30 -42.67
N ASP A 12 -28.29 -6.44 -43.67
CA ASP A 12 -28.28 -6.87 -45.08
C ASP A 12 -26.97 -7.63 -45.38
N PRO A 13 -27.01 -8.84 -45.98
CA PRO A 13 -25.80 -9.55 -46.38
C PRO A 13 -24.87 -8.74 -47.31
N ALA A 14 -25.39 -7.78 -48.07
CA ALA A 14 -24.59 -6.91 -48.93
C ALA A 14 -23.68 -5.95 -48.15
N ASP A 15 -24.02 -5.63 -46.91
CA ASP A 15 -23.27 -4.71 -46.05
C ASP A 15 -22.09 -5.41 -45.33
N VAL A 16 -22.08 -6.74 -45.31
CA VAL A 16 -20.96 -7.52 -44.74
C VAL A 16 -19.75 -7.45 -45.68
N GLY A 17 -18.64 -6.92 -45.16
CA GLY A 17 -17.38 -6.72 -45.90
C GLY A 17 -16.31 -7.80 -45.65
N LEU A 18 -16.46 -8.60 -44.59
CA LEU A 18 -15.57 -9.72 -44.26
C LEU A 18 -16.37 -10.94 -43.82
N ILE A 19 -16.04 -12.11 -44.35
CA ILE A 19 -16.49 -13.41 -43.87
C ILE A 19 -15.26 -14.20 -43.41
N GLU A 20 -15.16 -14.37 -42.10
CA GLU A 20 -14.29 -15.35 -41.47
C GLU A 20 -14.96 -16.72 -41.53
N ALA A 21 -14.61 -17.49 -42.56
CA ALA A 21 -15.19 -18.79 -42.85
C ALA A 21 -14.74 -19.87 -41.85
N HIS A 22 -15.45 -21.00 -41.84
CA HIS A 22 -14.94 -22.21 -41.20
C HIS A 22 -13.65 -22.67 -41.89
N GLY A 23 -13.61 -22.65 -43.22
CA GLY A 23 -12.38 -22.61 -44.03
C GLY A 23 -11.30 -23.59 -43.59
N THR A 24 -11.66 -24.87 -43.57
CA THR A 24 -10.81 -25.97 -43.07
C THR A 24 -9.72 -26.42 -44.05
N GLY A 25 -9.80 -26.00 -45.31
CA GLY A 25 -8.93 -26.51 -46.36
C GLY A 25 -9.31 -27.92 -46.81
N THR A 26 -10.52 -28.40 -46.48
CA THR A 26 -10.94 -29.77 -46.85
C THR A 26 -11.46 -29.79 -48.28
N ILE A 27 -11.14 -30.86 -49.00
CA ILE A 27 -11.50 -31.03 -50.42
C ILE A 27 -13.02 -30.97 -50.63
N VAL A 28 -13.79 -31.49 -49.67
CA VAL A 28 -15.26 -31.56 -49.74
C VAL A 28 -15.95 -30.41 -49.01
N GLY A 29 -15.44 -30.01 -47.84
CA GLY A 29 -16.09 -29.02 -47.00
C GLY A 29 -16.01 -27.61 -47.58
N ASP A 30 -14.83 -27.18 -48.04
CA ASP A 30 -14.64 -25.82 -48.54
C ASP A 30 -15.54 -25.50 -49.76
N PRO A 31 -15.74 -26.39 -50.76
CA PRO A 31 -16.72 -26.16 -51.82
C PRO A 31 -18.18 -26.09 -51.35
N ILE A 32 -18.55 -26.85 -50.32
CA ILE A 32 -19.92 -26.80 -49.75
C ILE A 32 -20.13 -25.47 -49.02
N GLU A 33 -19.15 -25.06 -48.21
CA GLU A 33 -19.18 -23.80 -47.50
C GLU A 33 -19.23 -22.62 -48.48
N PHE A 34 -18.33 -22.58 -49.47
CA PHE A 34 -18.27 -21.49 -50.44
C PHE A 34 -19.60 -21.32 -51.18
N ARG A 35 -20.20 -22.41 -51.68
CA ARG A 35 -21.50 -22.34 -52.36
C ARG A 35 -22.60 -21.79 -51.45
N SER A 36 -22.59 -22.19 -50.18
CA SER A 36 -23.57 -21.74 -49.19
C SER A 36 -23.39 -20.25 -48.86
N LEU A 37 -22.14 -19.78 -48.75
CA LEU A 37 -21.82 -18.36 -48.53
C LEU A 37 -22.14 -17.52 -49.77
N ALA A 38 -21.77 -17.96 -50.97
CA ALA A 38 -22.06 -17.28 -52.23
C ALA A 38 -23.57 -17.09 -52.45
N ALA A 39 -24.39 -18.05 -52.04
CA ALA A 39 -25.85 -17.96 -52.15
C ALA A 39 -26.50 -16.92 -51.22
N VAL A 40 -25.76 -16.37 -50.25
CA VAL A 40 -26.26 -15.38 -49.28
C VAL A 40 -25.50 -14.06 -49.41
N TYR A 41 -24.17 -14.10 -49.43
CA TYR A 41 -23.26 -12.96 -49.44
C TYR A 41 -22.64 -12.68 -50.81
N GLY A 42 -22.88 -13.51 -51.82
CA GLY A 42 -22.18 -13.42 -53.11
C GLY A 42 -22.61 -12.24 -53.99
N LEU A 43 -23.75 -11.61 -53.69
CA LEU A 43 -24.29 -10.46 -54.43
C LEU A 43 -24.18 -9.18 -53.58
N GLY A 44 -23.97 -8.04 -54.24
CA GLY A 44 -23.75 -6.75 -53.57
C GLY A 44 -22.82 -5.84 -54.37
N ARG A 45 -22.67 -4.58 -53.94
CA ARG A 45 -21.89 -3.57 -54.69
C ARG A 45 -20.39 -3.66 -54.44
N ASP A 46 -19.97 -3.74 -53.18
CA ASP A 46 -18.56 -3.73 -52.81
C ASP A 46 -17.96 -5.14 -52.79
N ARG A 47 -16.64 -5.32 -52.81
CA ARG A 47 -16.05 -6.66 -52.66
C ARG A 47 -16.14 -7.11 -51.20
N CYS A 48 -16.33 -8.41 -50.96
CA CYS A 48 -16.37 -9.01 -49.63
C CYS A 48 -15.19 -9.97 -49.45
N ALA A 49 -14.37 -9.73 -48.44
CA ALA A 49 -13.24 -10.59 -48.14
C ALA A 49 -13.71 -11.92 -47.56
N LEU A 50 -13.15 -13.03 -48.04
CA LEU A 50 -13.39 -14.38 -47.56
C LEU A 50 -12.08 -14.94 -47.01
N GLY A 51 -11.97 -15.05 -45.69
CA GLY A 51 -10.74 -15.50 -45.03
C GLY A 51 -10.96 -16.63 -44.03
N SER A 52 -9.86 -17.20 -43.52
CA SER A 52 -9.87 -18.17 -42.43
C SER A 52 -8.59 -18.03 -41.60
N ALA A 53 -8.71 -17.88 -40.28
CA ALA A 53 -7.60 -17.82 -39.33
C ALA A 53 -6.84 -19.16 -39.26
N LYS A 54 -7.46 -20.26 -39.72
CA LYS A 54 -6.85 -21.59 -39.74
C LYS A 54 -5.65 -21.65 -40.67
N THR A 55 -5.54 -20.73 -41.62
CA THR A 55 -4.33 -20.62 -42.47
C THR A 55 -3.10 -20.18 -41.68
N ASN A 56 -3.27 -19.57 -40.50
CA ASN A 56 -2.18 -19.06 -39.66
C ASN A 56 -1.93 -19.95 -38.44
N PHE A 57 -3.00 -20.44 -37.81
CA PHE A 57 -2.92 -21.16 -36.53
C PHE A 57 -3.30 -22.65 -36.63
N GLY A 58 -3.68 -23.12 -37.82
CA GLY A 58 -4.30 -24.44 -37.97
C GLY A 58 -5.71 -24.51 -37.38
N HIS A 59 -6.27 -25.73 -37.33
CA HIS A 59 -7.57 -25.95 -36.71
C HIS A 59 -7.42 -26.08 -35.19
N THR A 60 -7.78 -25.04 -34.43
CA THR A 60 -7.68 -25.05 -32.95
C THR A 60 -8.86 -25.75 -32.26
N GLU A 61 -9.51 -26.66 -32.98
CA GLU A 61 -10.64 -27.49 -32.54
C GLU A 61 -11.74 -26.68 -31.84
N SER A 62 -11.98 -26.94 -30.57
CA SER A 62 -13.03 -26.27 -29.79
C SER A 62 -12.81 -24.75 -29.70
N ALA A 63 -11.58 -24.26 -29.89
CA ALA A 63 -11.28 -22.84 -29.91
C ALA A 63 -11.39 -22.20 -31.31
N ALA A 64 -11.63 -22.97 -32.38
CA ALA A 64 -11.57 -22.48 -33.76
C ALA A 64 -12.55 -21.33 -34.04
N GLY A 65 -13.77 -21.42 -33.51
CA GLY A 65 -14.76 -20.36 -33.65
C GLY A 65 -14.35 -19.06 -32.95
N LEU A 66 -13.80 -19.16 -31.73
CA LEU A 66 -13.33 -18.00 -30.96
C LEU A 66 -12.09 -17.34 -31.57
N VAL A 67 -11.18 -18.13 -32.15
CA VAL A 67 -10.02 -17.59 -32.88
C VAL A 67 -10.47 -16.81 -34.11
N GLY A 68 -11.45 -17.34 -34.86
CA GLY A 68 -12.07 -16.61 -35.98
C GLY A 68 -12.78 -15.33 -35.52
N LEU A 69 -13.53 -15.41 -34.42
CA LEU A 69 -14.18 -14.25 -33.82
C LEU A 69 -13.18 -13.15 -33.40
N LEU A 70 -12.07 -13.53 -32.77
CA LEU A 70 -11.02 -12.59 -32.38
C LEU A 70 -10.41 -11.89 -33.60
N LYS A 71 -10.14 -12.63 -34.69
CA LYS A 71 -9.69 -12.04 -35.96
C LYS A 71 -10.71 -11.05 -36.51
N ALA A 72 -12.00 -11.39 -36.50
CA ALA A 72 -13.05 -10.49 -36.99
C ALA A 72 -13.15 -9.21 -36.15
N ILE A 73 -13.12 -9.31 -34.81
CA ILE A 73 -13.12 -8.16 -33.90
C ILE A 73 -11.92 -7.25 -34.16
N LEU A 74 -10.70 -7.82 -34.27
CA LEU A 74 -9.50 -7.05 -34.56
C LEU A 74 -9.55 -6.40 -35.95
N ALA A 75 -10.11 -7.10 -36.95
CA ALA A 75 -10.23 -6.57 -38.30
C ALA A 75 -11.20 -5.38 -38.39
N VAL A 76 -12.36 -5.45 -37.74
CA VAL A 76 -13.30 -4.31 -37.70
C VAL A 76 -12.73 -3.15 -36.89
N HIS A 77 -12.02 -3.44 -35.79
CA HIS A 77 -11.42 -2.43 -34.92
C HIS A 77 -10.28 -1.66 -35.60
N HIS A 78 -9.37 -2.36 -36.28
CA HIS A 78 -8.24 -1.74 -36.96
C HIS A 78 -8.59 -1.24 -38.37
N GLY A 79 -9.74 -1.64 -38.92
CA GLY A 79 -10.11 -1.30 -40.30
C GLY A 79 -9.15 -1.92 -41.32
N GLU A 80 -8.69 -3.14 -41.07
CA GLU A 80 -7.79 -3.88 -41.96
C GLU A 80 -8.16 -5.37 -41.96
N VAL A 81 -8.10 -6.01 -43.13
CA VAL A 81 -8.32 -7.45 -43.28
C VAL A 81 -6.98 -8.15 -43.50
N PRO A 82 -6.50 -9.00 -42.56
CA PRO A 82 -5.25 -9.72 -42.74
C PRO A 82 -5.35 -10.83 -43.79
N ALA A 83 -4.20 -11.15 -44.40
CA ALA A 83 -4.11 -12.16 -45.46
C ALA A 83 -4.52 -13.57 -44.97
N SER A 84 -5.14 -14.33 -45.86
CA SER A 84 -5.25 -15.80 -45.72
C SER A 84 -4.05 -16.45 -46.39
N LEU A 85 -3.26 -17.18 -45.61
CA LEU A 85 -2.03 -17.81 -46.08
C LEU A 85 -2.34 -19.02 -46.98
N HIS A 86 -1.34 -19.43 -47.76
CA HIS A 86 -1.37 -20.61 -48.64
C HIS A 86 -2.40 -20.57 -49.79
N PHE A 87 -3.17 -19.50 -49.93
CA PHE A 87 -4.04 -19.30 -51.09
C PHE A 87 -3.24 -18.80 -52.30
N ARG A 88 -3.18 -19.63 -53.37
CA ARG A 88 -2.58 -19.25 -54.66
C ARG A 88 -3.60 -19.18 -55.79
N ARG A 89 -4.57 -20.11 -55.77
CA ARG A 89 -5.67 -20.22 -56.72
C ARG A 89 -6.84 -20.93 -56.06
N TRP A 90 -8.04 -20.73 -56.57
CA TRP A 90 -9.23 -21.42 -56.11
C TRP A 90 -9.15 -22.93 -56.31
N ASN A 91 -9.79 -23.69 -55.42
CA ASN A 91 -10.07 -25.10 -55.63
C ASN A 91 -10.89 -25.25 -56.94
N PRO A 92 -10.55 -26.17 -57.88
CA PRO A 92 -11.32 -26.36 -59.11
C PRO A 92 -12.81 -26.66 -58.92
N ALA A 93 -13.21 -27.17 -57.75
CA ALA A 93 -14.61 -27.39 -57.37
C ALA A 93 -15.33 -26.12 -56.87
N ILE A 94 -14.63 -24.98 -56.80
CA ILE A 94 -15.14 -23.66 -56.42
C ILE A 94 -15.08 -22.76 -57.64
N ASP A 95 -16.23 -22.29 -58.10
CA ASP A 95 -16.34 -21.23 -59.10
C ASP A 95 -16.69 -19.90 -58.41
N PRO A 96 -15.74 -18.96 -58.28
CA PRO A 96 -15.99 -17.65 -57.67
C PRO A 96 -16.61 -16.65 -58.67
N SER A 97 -16.73 -17.02 -59.95
CA SER A 97 -17.20 -16.11 -60.99
C SER A 97 -18.63 -15.63 -60.69
N GLY A 98 -18.87 -14.34 -60.93
CA GLY A 98 -20.16 -13.72 -60.61
C GLY A 98 -20.42 -13.45 -59.13
N THR A 99 -19.47 -13.74 -58.22
CA THR A 99 -19.57 -13.40 -56.80
C THR A 99 -18.70 -12.20 -56.44
N ARG A 100 -19.10 -11.45 -55.41
CA ARG A 100 -18.28 -10.38 -54.80
C ARG A 100 -17.18 -10.90 -53.86
N LEU A 101 -17.10 -12.22 -53.65
CA LEU A 101 -16.20 -12.85 -52.68
C LEU A 101 -14.77 -12.94 -53.22
N PHE A 102 -13.78 -12.65 -52.38
CA PHE A 102 -12.38 -12.83 -52.73
C PHE A 102 -11.53 -13.22 -51.52
N VAL A 103 -10.49 -14.01 -51.74
CA VAL A 103 -9.54 -14.36 -50.67
C VAL A 103 -8.44 -13.28 -50.59
N PRO A 104 -8.24 -12.61 -49.44
CA PRO A 104 -7.17 -11.63 -49.28
C PRO A 104 -5.81 -12.33 -49.23
N THR A 105 -4.89 -11.98 -50.13
CA THR A 105 -3.51 -12.54 -50.18
C THR A 105 -2.45 -11.64 -49.55
N GLY A 106 -2.85 -10.43 -49.13
CA GLY A 106 -2.07 -9.46 -48.36
C GLY A 106 -2.99 -8.70 -47.41
N THR A 107 -2.41 -7.96 -46.45
CA THR A 107 -3.21 -7.07 -45.59
C THR A 107 -3.93 -6.04 -46.45
N THR A 108 -5.26 -6.04 -46.38
CA THR A 108 -6.13 -5.23 -47.23
C THR A 108 -6.77 -4.13 -46.38
N PRO A 109 -6.57 -2.84 -46.71
CA PRO A 109 -7.23 -1.75 -46.01
C PRO A 109 -8.76 -1.86 -46.10
N TRP A 110 -9.44 -1.56 -45.01
CA TRP A 110 -10.90 -1.51 -44.91
C TRP A 110 -11.29 -0.13 -44.35
N PRO A 111 -11.27 0.93 -45.18
CA PRO A 111 -11.51 2.30 -44.71
C PRO A 111 -12.96 2.49 -44.24
N ALA A 112 -13.16 3.42 -43.31
CA ALA A 112 -14.50 3.80 -42.87
C ALA A 112 -15.24 4.56 -43.98
N THR A 113 -16.48 4.18 -44.26
CA THR A 113 -17.31 4.75 -45.34
C THR A 113 -18.52 5.53 -44.83
N GLY A 114 -18.60 5.77 -43.52
CA GLY A 114 -19.77 6.36 -42.86
C GLY A 114 -20.84 5.34 -42.46
N VAL A 115 -20.64 4.06 -42.79
CA VAL A 115 -21.41 2.91 -42.32
C VAL A 115 -20.50 2.03 -41.46
N PRO A 116 -20.98 1.44 -40.34
CA PRO A 116 -20.17 0.54 -39.52
C PRO A 116 -19.63 -0.64 -40.32
N ARG A 117 -18.37 -1.04 -40.09
CA ARG A 117 -17.83 -2.26 -40.70
C ARG A 117 -18.53 -3.47 -40.11
N LEU A 118 -19.00 -4.35 -40.98
CA LEU A 118 -19.66 -5.61 -40.61
C LEU A 118 -18.86 -6.80 -41.09
N ALA A 119 -18.54 -7.70 -40.15
CA ALA A 119 -17.92 -8.99 -40.41
C ALA A 119 -18.87 -10.14 -40.02
N ALA A 120 -18.72 -11.29 -40.66
CA ALA A 120 -19.42 -12.51 -40.30
C ALA A 120 -18.42 -13.62 -39.96
N VAL A 121 -18.75 -14.49 -39.00
CA VAL A 121 -17.89 -15.57 -38.51
C VAL A 121 -18.64 -16.88 -38.55
N SER A 122 -18.07 -17.92 -39.16
CA SER A 122 -18.66 -19.25 -39.27
C SER A 122 -17.80 -20.32 -38.60
N SER A 123 -18.43 -21.26 -37.90
CA SER A 123 -17.77 -22.48 -37.40
C SER A 123 -18.71 -23.67 -37.41
N TYR A 124 -18.26 -24.81 -37.94
CA TYR A 124 -19.06 -26.02 -38.11
C TYR A 124 -18.46 -27.17 -37.29
N GLY A 125 -19.24 -27.73 -36.37
CA GLY A 125 -18.82 -28.89 -35.60
C GLY A 125 -19.04 -30.18 -36.38
N VAL A 126 -18.15 -31.17 -36.19
CA VAL A 126 -18.28 -32.49 -36.82
C VAL A 126 -19.62 -33.20 -36.49
N GLY A 127 -20.21 -32.88 -35.33
CA GLY A 127 -21.53 -33.37 -34.93
C GLY A 127 -22.72 -32.76 -35.69
N GLY A 128 -22.48 -31.85 -36.65
CA GLY A 128 -23.50 -31.21 -37.48
C GLY A 128 -24.06 -29.89 -36.91
N THR A 129 -23.66 -29.50 -35.71
CA THR A 129 -24.00 -28.18 -35.14
C THR A 129 -23.19 -27.10 -35.83
N ASN A 130 -23.89 -26.14 -36.42
CA ASN A 130 -23.28 -25.00 -37.08
C ASN A 130 -23.50 -23.74 -36.23
N ALA A 131 -22.50 -22.87 -36.12
CA ALA A 131 -22.62 -21.53 -35.55
C ALA A 131 -22.21 -20.44 -36.55
N HIS A 132 -22.95 -19.32 -36.55
CA HIS A 132 -22.70 -18.16 -37.40
C HIS A 132 -23.05 -16.89 -36.65
N ALA A 133 -22.13 -15.93 -36.63
CA ALA A 133 -22.27 -14.68 -35.89
C ALA A 133 -21.92 -13.49 -36.79
N VAL A 134 -22.53 -12.35 -36.50
CA VAL A 134 -22.23 -11.06 -37.15
C VAL A 134 -21.53 -10.17 -36.11
N VAL A 135 -20.51 -9.44 -36.54
CA VAL A 135 -19.68 -8.55 -35.72
C VAL A 135 -19.73 -7.17 -36.36
N GLU A 136 -20.10 -6.17 -35.58
CA GLU A 136 -20.14 -4.76 -35.99
C GLU A 136 -19.00 -3.99 -35.32
N GLU A 137 -18.43 -3.03 -36.05
CA GLU A 137 -17.54 -2.01 -35.50
C GLU A 137 -18.22 -1.28 -34.32
N PRO A 138 -17.50 -1.01 -33.20
CA PRO A 138 -18.09 -0.26 -32.10
C PRO A 138 -18.51 1.15 -32.58
N PRO A 139 -19.56 1.74 -31.99
CA PRO A 139 -19.93 3.13 -32.27
C PRO A 139 -18.71 4.05 -32.10
N ALA A 140 -18.58 5.04 -32.99
CA ALA A 140 -17.55 6.05 -32.83
C ALA A 140 -17.64 6.62 -31.40
N PRO A 141 -16.51 6.75 -30.69
CA PRO A 141 -16.54 7.31 -29.35
C PRO A 141 -17.20 8.68 -29.44
N SER A 142 -18.30 8.86 -28.69
CA SER A 142 -18.93 10.17 -28.56
C SER A 142 -17.81 11.15 -28.20
N PRO A 143 -17.71 12.34 -28.85
CA PRO A 143 -16.72 13.32 -28.46
C PRO A 143 -16.92 13.58 -26.97
N ALA A 144 -16.05 12.98 -26.15
CA ALA A 144 -16.09 13.15 -24.71
C ALA A 144 -16.00 14.66 -24.51
N VAL A 145 -17.01 15.20 -23.82
CA VAL A 145 -17.18 16.62 -23.51
C VAL A 145 -15.82 17.31 -23.50
N ALA A 146 -15.58 18.08 -24.56
CA ALA A 146 -14.44 18.95 -24.69
C ALA A 146 -14.53 20.00 -23.59
N SER A 147 -13.91 19.69 -22.46
CA SER A 147 -13.33 20.60 -21.47
C SER A 147 -12.74 19.74 -20.34
N ARG A 148 -11.75 18.90 -20.67
CA ARG A 148 -10.74 18.58 -19.67
C ARG A 148 -10.14 19.94 -19.28
N PRO A 149 -10.09 20.34 -18.00
CA PRO A 149 -9.41 21.56 -17.62
C PRO A 149 -7.99 21.46 -18.16
N SER A 150 -7.63 22.31 -19.10
CA SER A 150 -6.27 22.41 -19.63
C SER A 150 -5.31 23.08 -18.61
N GLY A 151 -5.63 22.96 -17.32
CA GLY A 151 -4.82 23.45 -16.22
C GLY A 151 -3.83 22.37 -15.80
N SER A 152 -2.60 22.47 -16.31
CA SER A 152 -1.34 22.06 -15.66
C SER A 152 -1.39 20.85 -14.70
N ARG A 153 -1.87 19.68 -15.13
CA ARG A 153 -1.78 18.43 -14.34
C ARG A 153 -0.57 17.55 -14.67
N ASP A 154 0.25 17.94 -15.65
CA ASP A 154 1.46 17.21 -16.01
C ASP A 154 2.57 17.25 -14.93
N ASP A 155 2.40 18.05 -13.88
CA ASP A 155 3.35 18.15 -12.75
C ASP A 155 2.76 17.63 -11.41
N ALA A 156 1.49 17.18 -11.41
CA ALA A 156 0.85 16.65 -10.22
C ALA A 156 1.25 15.18 -10.00
N ALA A 157 1.73 14.84 -8.80
CA ALA A 157 2.16 13.49 -8.46
C ALA A 157 1.00 12.48 -8.60
N GLY A 158 1.11 11.57 -9.58
CA GLY A 158 0.20 10.45 -9.79
C GLY A 158 0.54 9.25 -8.89
N THR A 159 -0.47 8.47 -8.52
CA THR A 159 -0.32 7.20 -7.80
C THR A 159 -0.63 6.04 -8.75
N PHE A 160 0.29 5.10 -8.89
CA PHE A 160 0.21 3.98 -9.82
C PHE A 160 0.22 2.66 -9.04
N LEU A 161 -0.86 1.89 -9.16
CA LEU A 161 -1.11 0.71 -8.35
C LEU A 161 -0.86 -0.58 -9.14
N LEU A 162 -0.05 -1.47 -8.61
CA LEU A 162 0.15 -2.80 -9.15
C LEU A 162 -0.19 -3.82 -8.08
N SER A 163 -0.66 -4.99 -8.51
CA SER A 163 -0.84 -6.10 -7.59
C SER A 163 -0.65 -7.44 -8.30
N ALA A 164 -0.28 -8.43 -7.51
CA ALA A 164 -0.14 -9.82 -7.94
C ALA A 164 -0.46 -10.78 -6.79
N ARG A 165 -0.43 -12.08 -7.09
CA ARG A 165 -0.60 -13.15 -6.08
C ARG A 165 0.72 -13.69 -5.53
N SER A 166 1.85 -13.22 -6.05
CA SER A 166 3.18 -13.51 -5.53
C SER A 166 4.11 -12.31 -5.76
N GLU A 167 5.09 -12.14 -4.89
CA GLU A 167 6.10 -11.08 -4.98
C GLU A 167 6.83 -11.12 -6.33
N THR A 168 7.29 -12.30 -6.77
CA THR A 168 7.94 -12.47 -8.08
C THR A 168 7.05 -12.07 -9.25
N ALA A 169 5.74 -12.34 -9.18
CA ALA A 169 4.80 -11.87 -10.20
C ALA A 169 4.65 -10.34 -10.17
N LEU A 170 4.73 -9.73 -8.99
CA LEU A 170 4.66 -8.27 -8.81
C LEU A 170 5.91 -7.58 -9.34
N GLU A 171 7.11 -8.09 -9.01
CA GLU A 171 8.41 -7.64 -9.53
C GLU A 171 8.42 -7.67 -11.08
N HIS A 172 8.05 -8.81 -11.68
CA HIS A 172 7.97 -8.93 -13.14
C HIS A 172 6.90 -8.03 -13.74
N SER A 173 5.79 -7.78 -13.05
CA SER A 173 4.75 -6.86 -13.52
C SER A 173 5.24 -5.41 -13.49
N ALA A 174 6.02 -5.01 -12.48
CA ALA A 174 6.64 -3.70 -12.39
C ALA A 174 7.65 -3.47 -13.52
N ALA A 175 8.57 -4.40 -13.73
CA ALA A 175 9.56 -4.34 -14.82
C ALA A 175 8.88 -4.25 -16.20
N ARG A 176 7.87 -5.09 -16.44
CA ARG A 176 7.13 -5.11 -17.70
C ARG A 176 6.30 -3.86 -17.94
N LEU A 177 5.74 -3.25 -16.88
CA LEU A 177 5.09 -1.95 -16.99
C LEU A 177 6.11 -0.86 -17.35
N ALA A 178 7.29 -0.86 -16.72
CA ALA A 178 8.37 0.08 -17.04
C ALA A 178 8.78 -0.01 -18.52
N ASP A 179 9.02 -1.22 -19.03
CA ASP A 179 9.36 -1.43 -20.44
C ASP A 179 8.24 -1.02 -21.39
N TRP A 180 6.98 -1.27 -21.01
CA TRP A 180 5.83 -0.82 -21.78
C TRP A 180 5.74 0.70 -21.82
N LEU A 181 5.98 1.40 -20.71
CA LEU A 181 5.97 2.86 -20.64
C LEU A 181 7.06 3.50 -21.52
N LEU A 182 8.17 2.79 -21.78
CA LEU A 182 9.24 3.21 -22.69
C LEU A 182 9.01 2.81 -24.16
N GLY A 183 8.16 1.81 -24.40
CA GLY A 183 7.88 1.27 -25.72
C GLY A 183 6.44 1.56 -26.18
N PRO A 184 5.57 0.53 -26.31
CA PRO A 184 4.21 0.71 -26.85
C PRO A 184 3.35 1.76 -26.14
N GLY A 185 3.59 1.99 -24.84
CA GLY A 185 2.86 2.93 -24.00
C GLY A 185 3.45 4.33 -23.91
N ALA A 186 4.52 4.64 -24.66
CA ALA A 186 5.25 5.91 -24.54
C ALA A 186 4.37 7.15 -24.72
N ALA A 187 3.39 7.09 -25.61
CA ALA A 187 2.45 8.17 -25.89
C ALA A 187 1.17 8.14 -25.01
N THR A 188 1.01 7.14 -24.13
CA THR A 188 -0.22 7.01 -23.32
C THR A 188 -0.19 7.99 -22.14
N PRO A 189 -1.19 8.85 -21.94
CA PRO A 189 -1.22 9.78 -20.81
C PRO A 189 -1.12 9.07 -19.45
N LEU A 190 -0.26 9.56 -18.55
CA LEU A 190 -0.04 8.94 -17.24
C LEU A 190 -1.31 8.89 -16.38
N GLN A 191 -2.20 9.88 -16.51
CA GLN A 191 -3.50 9.87 -15.84
C GLN A 191 -4.37 8.67 -16.25
N ASP A 192 -4.32 8.26 -17.53
CA ASP A 192 -5.11 7.14 -18.05
C ASP A 192 -4.49 5.80 -17.59
N VAL A 193 -3.16 5.76 -17.48
CA VAL A 193 -2.42 4.64 -16.85
C VAL A 193 -2.83 4.50 -15.39
N ALA A 194 -2.75 5.59 -14.60
CA ALA A 194 -3.11 5.59 -13.19
C ALA A 194 -4.58 5.20 -12.97
N HIS A 195 -5.51 5.79 -13.73
CA HIS A 195 -6.93 5.43 -13.71
C HIS A 195 -7.15 3.94 -14.01
N THR A 196 -6.50 3.42 -15.05
CA THR A 196 -6.65 2.02 -15.45
C THR A 196 -6.17 1.08 -14.36
N LEU A 197 -4.98 1.34 -13.81
CA LEU A 197 -4.38 0.54 -12.75
C LEU A 197 -5.20 0.56 -11.46
N ALA A 198 -5.78 1.71 -11.12
CA ALA A 198 -6.50 1.88 -9.87
C ALA A 198 -7.98 1.45 -9.94
N VAL A 199 -8.63 1.61 -11.09
CA VAL A 199 -10.10 1.49 -11.21
C VAL A 199 -10.54 0.37 -12.15
N ARG A 200 -9.66 -0.06 -13.07
CA ARG A 200 -9.96 -1.03 -14.14
C ARG A 200 -9.15 -2.31 -14.03
N ARG A 201 -8.56 -2.56 -12.86
CA ARG A 201 -7.84 -3.78 -12.50
C ARG A 201 -8.33 -4.30 -11.15
N SER A 202 -8.24 -5.60 -10.96
CA SER A 202 -8.42 -6.21 -9.64
C SER A 202 -7.14 -6.02 -8.82
N HIS A 203 -7.29 -5.80 -7.51
CA HIS A 203 -6.17 -5.70 -6.58
C HIS A 203 -6.04 -7.00 -5.77
N ALA A 204 -4.95 -7.72 -5.99
CA ALA A 204 -4.60 -8.95 -5.27
C ALA A 204 -3.87 -8.63 -3.94
N THR A 205 -3.34 -9.67 -3.29
CA THR A 205 -2.76 -9.59 -1.94
C THR A 205 -1.37 -8.97 -1.89
N GLU A 206 -0.52 -9.22 -2.89
CA GLU A 206 0.76 -8.52 -3.01
C GLU A 206 0.49 -7.20 -3.73
N ARG A 207 0.72 -6.08 -3.04
CA ARG A 207 0.37 -4.75 -3.55
C ARG A 207 1.60 -3.85 -3.58
N LEU A 208 1.74 -3.12 -4.68
CA LEU A 208 2.74 -2.09 -4.91
C LEU A 208 2.02 -0.80 -5.29
N ALA A 209 2.43 0.29 -4.68
CA ALA A 209 2.10 1.63 -5.10
C ALA A 209 3.37 2.41 -5.42
N VAL A 210 3.37 3.06 -6.58
CA VAL A 210 4.42 3.99 -6.97
C VAL A 210 3.79 5.35 -7.14
N VAL A 211 4.26 6.33 -6.39
CA VAL A 211 3.96 7.74 -6.62
C VAL A 211 4.99 8.27 -7.61
N ALA A 212 4.60 9.09 -8.59
CA ALA A 212 5.53 9.73 -9.52
C ALA A 212 4.88 10.95 -10.19
N ARG A 213 5.66 11.99 -10.49
CA ARG A 213 5.23 13.20 -11.22
C ARG A 213 5.49 13.08 -12.71
N SER A 214 6.53 12.34 -13.09
CA SER A 214 6.89 12.15 -14.49
C SER A 214 6.96 10.68 -14.87
N ARG A 215 7.02 10.43 -16.18
CA ARG A 215 7.18 9.08 -16.73
C ARG A 215 8.53 8.49 -16.38
N ASP A 216 9.58 9.30 -16.46
CA ASP A 216 10.94 8.87 -16.15
C ASP A 216 11.04 8.46 -14.68
N GLU A 217 10.48 9.27 -13.77
CA GLU A 217 10.41 8.96 -12.34
C GLU A 217 9.61 7.68 -12.07
N LEU A 218 8.49 7.47 -12.78
CA LEU A 218 7.70 6.23 -12.67
C LEU A 218 8.50 5.01 -13.13
N VAL A 219 9.17 5.11 -14.28
CA VAL A 219 10.00 4.03 -14.84
C VAL A 219 11.15 3.69 -13.90
N ASP A 220 11.87 4.69 -13.40
CA ASP A 220 13.00 4.51 -12.48
C ASP A 220 12.56 3.84 -11.18
N ARG A 221 11.43 4.26 -10.61
CA ARG A 221 10.87 3.68 -9.39
C ARG A 221 10.36 2.26 -9.57
N LEU A 222 9.71 1.96 -10.69
CA LEU A 222 9.27 0.60 -11.02
C LEU A 222 10.48 -0.34 -11.19
N ARG A 223 11.55 0.13 -11.82
CA ARG A 223 12.81 -0.63 -11.97
C ARG A 223 13.51 -0.81 -10.63
N ALA A 224 13.64 0.25 -9.84
CA ALA A 224 14.20 0.17 -8.49
C ALA A 224 13.47 -0.88 -7.65
N TYR A 225 12.13 -0.89 -7.68
CA TYR A 225 11.35 -1.93 -7.01
C TYR A 225 11.65 -3.34 -7.55
N ALA A 226 11.64 -3.52 -8.88
CA ALA A 226 11.92 -4.82 -9.51
C ALA A 226 13.34 -5.33 -9.19
N ASP A 227 14.31 -4.43 -8.99
CA ASP A 227 15.68 -4.74 -8.61
C ASP A 227 15.88 -4.89 -7.09
N GLY A 228 14.82 -4.70 -6.29
CA GLY A 228 14.85 -4.78 -4.83
C GLY A 228 15.55 -3.60 -4.15
N ALA A 229 15.65 -2.45 -4.82
CA ALA A 229 16.24 -1.22 -4.30
C ALA A 229 15.18 -0.30 -3.67
N PRO A 230 15.48 0.34 -2.51
CA PRO A 230 14.57 1.30 -1.91
C PRO A 230 14.48 2.58 -2.76
N ALA A 231 13.27 3.13 -2.89
CA ALA A 231 13.04 4.39 -3.57
C ALA A 231 11.94 5.19 -2.87
N GLN A 232 12.10 6.52 -2.78
CA GLN A 232 11.06 7.39 -2.25
C GLN A 232 9.79 7.28 -3.09
N GLY A 233 8.62 7.25 -2.45
CA GLY A 233 7.34 7.15 -3.15
C GLY A 233 7.01 5.75 -3.66
N VAL A 234 7.85 4.75 -3.39
CA VAL A 234 7.56 3.34 -3.61
C VAL A 234 7.13 2.72 -2.29
N VAL A 235 5.95 2.14 -2.26
CA VAL A 235 5.42 1.42 -1.10
C VAL A 235 4.91 0.07 -1.56
N ASN A 236 5.32 -0.99 -0.85
CA ASN A 236 4.78 -2.33 -1.06
C ASN A 236 4.45 -2.96 0.28
N ASP A 237 3.39 -3.76 0.29
CA ASP A 237 3.06 -4.60 1.43
C ASP A 237 2.19 -5.78 0.97
N TYR A 238 1.91 -6.67 1.91
CA TYR A 238 0.99 -7.78 1.74
C TYR A 238 -0.29 -7.54 2.55
N VAL A 239 -1.42 -7.80 1.92
CA VAL A 239 -2.73 -7.73 2.57
C VAL A 239 -2.96 -8.97 3.41
N HIS A 240 -2.73 -8.85 4.72
CA HIS A 240 -3.03 -9.90 5.71
C HIS A 240 -4.53 -9.98 6.02
N ALA A 241 -5.18 -8.82 6.08
CA ALA A 241 -6.62 -8.68 6.25
C ALA A 241 -7.12 -7.47 5.45
N GLU A 242 -8.38 -7.53 5.00
CA GLU A 242 -9.05 -6.36 4.43
C GLU A 242 -9.64 -5.51 5.57
N HIS A 243 -9.42 -4.21 5.51
CA HIS A 243 -9.86 -3.26 6.53
C HIS A 243 -11.00 -2.38 6.02
N ALA A 244 -12.12 -2.43 6.74
CA ALA A 244 -13.29 -1.58 6.44
C ALA A 244 -13.18 -0.18 7.07
N THR A 245 -12.39 -0.04 8.14
CA THR A 245 -12.18 1.22 8.87
C THR A 245 -10.77 1.74 8.65
N GLY A 246 -10.60 3.05 8.64
CA GLY A 246 -9.29 3.67 8.48
C GLY A 246 -8.37 3.53 9.71
N PRO A 247 -7.19 4.15 9.65
CA PRO A 247 -6.19 4.02 10.71
C PRO A 247 -6.57 4.77 11.98
N VAL A 248 -5.94 4.41 13.09
CA VAL A 248 -5.89 5.25 14.29
C VAL A 248 -4.90 6.38 14.04
N TRP A 249 -5.35 7.63 14.20
CA TRP A 249 -4.51 8.80 14.02
C TRP A 249 -3.79 9.15 15.31
N VAL A 250 -2.46 9.13 15.25
CA VAL A 250 -1.54 9.44 16.36
C VAL A 250 -0.98 10.83 16.13
N PHE A 251 -1.45 11.81 16.90
CA PHE A 251 -0.98 13.19 16.84
C PHE A 251 0.24 13.34 17.74
N SER A 252 1.43 13.44 17.15
CA SER A 252 2.66 13.51 17.93
C SER A 252 2.89 14.89 18.57
N GLY A 253 3.83 14.93 19.51
CA GLY A 253 4.13 16.14 20.28
C GLY A 253 5.19 17.04 19.62
N HIS A 254 5.81 17.86 20.46
CA HIS A 254 6.94 18.72 20.10
C HIS A 254 8.16 17.89 19.67
N GLY A 255 8.98 18.42 18.76
CA GLY A 255 10.19 17.76 18.24
C GLY A 255 10.05 17.23 16.80
N SER A 256 8.87 17.36 16.20
CA SER A 256 8.62 17.00 14.80
C SER A 256 8.88 18.17 13.83
N GLN A 257 9.24 19.35 14.33
CA GLN A 257 9.48 20.53 13.51
C GLN A 257 10.81 20.51 12.75
N TRP A 258 10.81 21.09 11.56
CA TRP A 258 12.02 21.29 10.74
C TRP A 258 11.81 22.46 9.76
N PRO A 259 12.88 23.10 9.25
CA PRO A 259 12.76 24.25 8.36
C PRO A 259 12.05 23.90 7.03
N GLY A 260 10.98 24.62 6.69
CA GLY A 260 10.21 24.39 5.46
C GLY A 260 9.16 23.29 5.54
N MET A 261 8.90 22.74 6.74
CA MET A 261 7.80 21.80 6.95
C MET A 261 6.46 22.41 6.53
N GLY A 262 5.61 21.65 5.82
CA GLY A 262 4.29 22.10 5.35
C GLY A 262 4.32 23.01 4.12
N ARG A 263 5.47 23.57 3.72
CA ARG A 263 5.56 24.54 2.61
C ARG A 263 5.07 23.97 1.28
N ASP A 264 5.54 22.78 0.91
CA ASP A 264 5.22 22.24 -0.41
C ASP A 264 3.75 21.79 -0.48
N LEU A 265 3.17 21.35 0.65
CA LEU A 265 1.74 21.07 0.76
C LEU A 265 0.90 22.35 0.74
N PHE A 266 1.36 23.42 1.40
CA PHE A 266 0.71 24.72 1.34
C PHE A 266 0.63 25.27 -0.10
N ALA A 267 1.64 24.98 -0.92
CA ALA A 267 1.64 25.35 -2.34
C ALA A 267 0.78 24.43 -3.24
N ALA A 268 0.71 23.13 -2.92
CA ALA A 268 0.20 22.11 -3.85
C ALA A 268 -1.17 21.50 -3.47
N GLU A 269 -1.57 21.52 -2.19
CA GLU A 269 -2.78 20.87 -1.70
C GLU A 269 -3.80 21.91 -1.18
N PRO A 270 -4.89 22.20 -1.93
CA PRO A 270 -5.82 23.28 -1.60
C PRO A 270 -6.44 23.18 -0.20
N VAL A 271 -6.84 21.97 0.24
CA VAL A 271 -7.44 21.77 1.57
C VAL A 271 -6.45 22.07 2.70
N PHE A 272 -5.16 21.81 2.46
CA PHE A 272 -4.10 22.16 3.39
C PHE A 272 -3.99 23.69 3.49
N ALA A 273 -3.92 24.38 2.35
CA ALA A 273 -3.83 25.83 2.28
C ALA A 273 -5.06 26.53 2.91
N ASP A 274 -6.27 26.08 2.57
CA ASP A 274 -7.52 26.62 3.12
C ASP A 274 -7.59 26.45 4.65
N THR A 275 -7.12 25.31 5.16
CA THR A 275 -7.06 25.07 6.62
C THR A 275 -6.08 26.00 7.31
N ILE A 276 -4.91 26.24 6.70
CA ILE A 276 -3.94 27.22 7.22
C ILE A 276 -4.55 28.63 7.21
N ALA A 277 -5.24 29.02 6.13
CA ALA A 277 -5.89 30.33 6.02
C ALA A 277 -7.01 30.53 7.06
N GLU A 278 -7.73 29.47 7.45
CA GLU A 278 -8.69 29.50 8.56
C GLU A 278 -8.00 29.71 9.93
N LEU A 279 -6.86 29.05 10.13
CA LEU A 279 -6.13 29.05 11.41
C LEU A 279 -5.28 30.30 11.62
N ASP A 280 -4.71 30.88 10.56
CA ASP A 280 -3.79 32.02 10.62
C ASP A 280 -4.34 33.21 11.42
N PRO A 281 -5.54 33.76 11.13
CA PRO A 281 -6.04 34.92 11.86
C PRO A 281 -6.28 34.63 13.35
N LEU A 282 -6.65 33.39 13.70
CA LEU A 282 -6.88 32.98 15.09
C LEU A 282 -5.55 32.89 15.86
N ILE A 283 -4.53 32.26 15.25
CA ILE A 283 -3.20 32.12 15.85
C ILE A 283 -2.51 33.48 15.95
N ARG A 284 -2.70 34.37 14.95
CA ARG A 284 -2.15 35.73 14.99
C ARG A 284 -2.69 36.53 16.18
N VAL A 285 -3.97 36.37 16.52
CA VAL A 285 -4.58 37.03 17.68
C VAL A 285 -4.02 36.51 19.00
N GLU A 286 -3.86 35.19 19.17
CA GLU A 286 -3.45 34.59 20.45
C GLU A 286 -1.91 34.59 20.66
N SER A 287 -1.12 34.34 19.60
CA SER A 287 0.34 34.16 19.65
C SER A 287 1.15 35.25 18.93
N GLY A 288 0.52 36.15 18.17
CA GLY A 288 1.21 37.31 17.57
C GLY A 288 2.11 37.00 16.36
N PHE A 289 2.02 35.81 15.76
CA PHE A 289 2.71 35.47 14.51
C PHE A 289 1.76 34.79 13.52
N SER A 290 2.20 34.66 12.28
CA SER A 290 1.43 34.07 11.17
C SER A 290 2.01 32.73 10.74
N PRO A 291 1.31 31.61 10.97
CA PRO A 291 1.64 30.33 10.35
C PRO A 291 1.77 30.42 8.84
N GLU A 292 0.90 31.18 8.17
CA GLU A 292 0.94 31.34 6.71
C GLU A 292 2.25 31.98 6.24
N GLU A 293 2.66 33.11 6.84
CA GLU A 293 3.92 33.79 6.50
C GLU A 293 5.13 32.87 6.75
N VAL A 294 5.11 32.06 7.83
CA VAL A 294 6.17 31.10 8.14
C VAL A 294 6.26 30.01 7.06
N LEU A 295 5.12 29.45 6.64
CA LEU A 295 5.07 28.42 5.61
C LEU A 295 5.52 28.96 4.24
N GLN A 296 5.10 30.17 3.87
CA GLN A 296 5.52 30.83 2.63
C GLN A 296 7.03 31.10 2.62
N ALA A 297 7.58 31.59 3.73
CA ALA A 297 9.01 31.89 3.83
C ALA A 297 9.88 30.61 3.95
N GLY A 298 9.32 29.51 4.47
CA GLY A 298 10.03 28.26 4.69
C GLY A 298 11.14 28.38 5.75
N VAL A 299 11.00 29.32 6.68
CA VAL A 299 12.01 29.60 7.72
C VAL A 299 11.86 28.64 8.90
N GLU A 300 12.96 28.48 9.65
CA GLU A 300 12.94 27.76 10.92
C GLU A 300 12.24 28.59 12.01
N VAL A 301 11.39 27.92 12.79
CA VAL A 301 10.84 28.47 14.03
C VAL A 301 11.42 27.72 15.22
N THR A 302 11.91 28.46 16.21
CA THR A 302 12.59 27.88 17.39
C THR A 302 11.90 28.21 18.71
N ARG A 303 11.18 29.33 18.79
CA ARG A 303 10.48 29.72 20.03
C ARG A 303 9.27 28.80 20.27
N VAL A 304 9.12 28.30 21.49
CA VAL A 304 8.04 27.36 21.86
C VAL A 304 6.63 27.88 21.57
N ASP A 305 6.40 29.19 21.72
CA ASP A 305 5.15 29.90 21.45
C ASP A 305 4.83 30.08 19.95
N GLN A 306 5.77 29.71 19.07
CA GLN A 306 5.59 29.62 17.63
C GLN A 306 5.58 28.17 17.15
N VAL A 307 6.50 27.34 17.68
CA VAL A 307 6.64 25.93 17.27
C VAL A 307 5.38 25.12 17.55
N GLN A 308 4.82 25.21 18.77
CA GLN A 308 3.66 24.38 19.12
C GLN A 308 2.40 24.78 18.32
N PRO A 309 2.03 26.07 18.18
CA PRO A 309 0.91 26.45 17.32
C PRO A 309 1.12 26.09 15.85
N LEU A 310 2.35 26.16 15.34
CA LEU A 310 2.64 25.78 13.96
C LEU A 310 2.51 24.26 13.74
N ILE A 311 3.03 23.43 14.65
CA ILE A 311 2.84 21.97 14.60
C ILE A 311 1.34 21.64 14.66
N PHE A 312 0.59 22.25 15.58
CA PHE A 312 -0.86 22.09 15.66
C PHE A 312 -1.55 22.44 14.33
N ALA A 313 -1.21 23.58 13.74
CA ALA A 313 -1.80 24.00 12.47
C ALA A 313 -1.52 23.01 11.34
N ILE A 314 -0.28 22.53 11.23
CA ILE A 314 0.11 21.51 10.25
C ILE A 314 -0.61 20.19 10.52
N GLN A 315 -0.73 19.76 11.77
CA GLN A 315 -1.43 18.52 12.13
C GLN A 315 -2.92 18.55 11.75
N VAL A 316 -3.61 19.66 12.04
CA VAL A 316 -5.01 19.85 11.65
C VAL A 316 -5.15 19.90 10.12
N ALA A 317 -4.25 20.61 9.43
CA ALA A 317 -4.24 20.68 7.97
C ALA A 317 -3.97 19.32 7.32
N LEU A 318 -3.00 18.54 7.81
CA LEU A 318 -2.73 17.16 7.36
C LEU A 318 -3.94 16.25 7.54
N ALA A 319 -4.55 16.29 8.73
CA ALA A 319 -5.73 15.48 9.04
C ALA A 319 -6.88 15.80 8.07
N ARG A 320 -7.20 17.10 7.85
CA ARG A 320 -8.25 17.51 6.90
C ARG A 320 -7.91 17.16 5.45
N THR A 321 -6.65 17.28 5.05
CA THR A 321 -6.20 16.82 3.72
C THR A 321 -6.44 15.33 3.54
N LEU A 322 -6.10 14.49 4.53
CA LEU A 322 -6.41 13.06 4.51
C LEU A 322 -7.91 12.77 4.43
N GLN A 323 -8.75 13.49 5.19
CA GLN A 323 -10.21 13.38 5.11
C GLN A 323 -10.73 13.73 3.72
N SER A 324 -10.19 14.78 3.09
CA SER A 324 -10.58 15.19 1.72
C SER A 324 -10.27 14.13 0.66
N HIS A 325 -9.30 13.28 0.97
CA HIS A 325 -8.90 12.15 0.16
C HIS A 325 -9.66 10.84 0.50
N GLY A 326 -10.62 10.90 1.41
CA GLY A 326 -11.44 9.77 1.84
C GLY A 326 -10.79 8.88 2.91
N ILE A 327 -9.69 9.32 3.53
CA ILE A 327 -9.06 8.62 4.65
C ILE A 327 -9.56 9.23 5.95
N HIS A 328 -10.32 8.46 6.71
CA HIS A 328 -10.92 8.87 7.97
C HIS A 328 -10.37 8.04 9.14
N PRO A 329 -10.16 8.64 10.31
CA PRO A 329 -9.67 7.90 11.47
C PRO A 329 -10.73 6.95 12.02
N ALA A 330 -10.33 5.74 12.39
CA ALA A 330 -11.18 4.87 13.21
C ALA A 330 -11.20 5.32 14.68
N ALA A 331 -10.09 5.90 15.14
CA ALA A 331 -9.94 6.54 16.43
C ALA A 331 -8.80 7.57 16.38
N VAL A 332 -8.68 8.39 17.42
CA VAL A 332 -7.56 9.32 17.58
C VAL A 332 -6.89 9.15 18.95
N VAL A 333 -5.61 9.45 18.99
CA VAL A 333 -4.80 9.58 20.21
C VAL A 333 -3.80 10.71 19.99
N GLY A 334 -3.51 11.48 21.03
CA GLY A 334 -2.51 12.53 20.96
C GLY A 334 -1.44 12.34 22.02
N HIS A 335 -0.23 12.83 21.75
CA HIS A 335 0.88 12.80 22.68
C HIS A 335 1.17 14.22 23.19
N SER A 336 0.96 14.49 24.48
CA SER A 336 1.18 15.82 25.07
C SER A 336 0.33 16.87 24.32
N MET A 337 0.96 17.91 23.75
CA MET A 337 0.30 18.92 22.93
C MET A 337 -0.43 18.38 21.69
N GLY A 338 -0.08 17.19 21.21
CA GLY A 338 -0.75 16.56 20.08
C GLY A 338 -2.22 16.24 20.37
N GLU A 339 -2.61 16.08 21.64
CA GLU A 339 -4.02 15.91 22.01
C GLU A 339 -4.88 17.12 21.62
N VAL A 340 -4.31 18.32 21.51
CA VAL A 340 -5.06 19.52 21.08
C VAL A 340 -5.51 19.35 19.63
N ALA A 341 -4.64 18.87 18.73
CA ALA A 341 -5.03 18.58 17.36
C ALA A 341 -6.02 17.39 17.30
N ALA A 342 -5.77 16.34 18.09
CA ALA A 342 -6.65 15.17 18.15
C ALA A 342 -8.09 15.54 18.59
N THR A 343 -8.24 16.43 19.58
CA THR A 343 -9.55 16.87 20.08
C THR A 343 -10.31 17.73 19.09
N VAL A 344 -9.61 18.59 18.33
CA VAL A 344 -10.23 19.36 17.23
C VAL A 344 -10.72 18.40 16.13
N ILE A 345 -9.90 17.42 15.74
CA ILE A 345 -10.28 16.45 14.70
C ILE A 345 -11.41 15.52 15.16
N ALA A 346 -11.42 15.12 16.43
CA ALA A 346 -12.52 14.34 17.00
C ALA A 346 -13.80 15.16 17.22
N GLY A 347 -13.76 16.48 17.06
CA GLY A 347 -14.90 17.37 17.28
C GLY A 347 -15.18 17.69 18.76
N ALA A 348 -14.27 17.34 19.68
CA ALA A 348 -14.40 17.69 21.09
C ALA A 348 -14.06 19.16 21.38
N LEU A 349 -13.27 19.80 20.52
CA LEU A 349 -13.03 21.24 20.55
C LEU A 349 -13.32 21.87 19.18
N THR A 350 -13.84 23.09 19.19
CA THR A 350 -13.86 23.92 17.99
C THR A 350 -12.43 24.30 17.59
N VAL A 351 -12.22 24.67 16.33
CA VAL A 351 -10.91 25.16 15.86
C VAL A 351 -10.43 26.36 16.68
N ALA A 352 -11.34 27.30 17.00
CA ALA A 352 -11.00 28.47 17.81
C ALA A 352 -10.57 28.09 19.23
N ASP A 353 -11.26 27.13 19.87
CA ASP A 353 -10.85 26.66 21.20
C ASP A 353 -9.54 25.87 21.16
N GLY A 354 -9.31 25.04 20.14
CA GLY A 354 -8.03 24.37 19.94
C GLY A 354 -6.87 25.37 19.81
N VAL A 355 -7.06 26.46 19.04
CA VAL A 355 -6.10 27.56 18.93
C VAL A 355 -5.85 28.22 20.29
N ARG A 356 -6.90 28.52 21.07
CA ARG A 356 -6.75 29.08 22.43
C ARG A 356 -5.91 28.16 23.32
N VAL A 357 -6.21 26.87 23.34
CA VAL A 357 -5.47 25.89 24.14
C VAL A 357 -4.00 25.88 23.77
N ILE A 358 -3.66 25.69 22.48
CA ILE A 358 -2.26 25.53 22.06
C ILE A 358 -1.46 26.84 22.21
N CYS A 359 -2.04 27.99 21.84
CA CYS A 359 -1.37 29.28 21.92
C CYS A 359 -1.16 29.72 23.37
N ARG A 360 -2.17 29.62 24.23
CA ARG A 360 -2.04 30.02 25.64
C ARG A 360 -1.10 29.09 26.40
N ARG A 361 -1.16 27.77 26.16
CA ARG A 361 -0.21 26.78 26.72
C ARG A 361 1.23 27.14 26.37
N SER A 362 1.51 27.30 25.09
CA SER A 362 2.87 27.54 24.60
C SER A 362 3.43 28.90 25.05
N LYS A 363 2.60 29.95 25.09
CA LYS A 363 2.97 31.27 25.62
C LYS A 363 3.36 31.21 27.09
N LEU A 364 2.62 30.45 27.90
CA LEU A 364 2.94 30.25 29.32
C LEU A 364 4.24 29.49 29.55
N CYS A 365 4.71 28.71 28.57
CA CYS A 365 6.01 28.04 28.62
C CYS A 365 7.21 28.96 28.35
N VAL A 366 7.02 30.14 27.75
CA VAL A 366 8.12 31.02 27.29
C VAL A 366 9.08 31.39 28.43
N PRO A 367 8.62 31.85 29.62
CA PRO A 367 9.55 32.20 30.70
C PRO A 367 10.42 31.03 31.16
N ALA A 368 9.85 29.82 31.23
CA ALA A 368 10.58 28.62 31.61
C ALA A 368 11.60 28.21 30.54
N ALA A 369 11.23 28.35 29.26
CA ALA A 369 12.10 28.10 28.11
C ALA A 369 13.30 29.05 28.09
N GLU A 370 13.07 30.35 28.26
CA GLU A 370 14.12 31.39 28.27
C GLU A 370 15.06 31.23 29.47
N ALA A 371 14.54 30.83 30.63
CA ALA A 371 15.34 30.57 31.81
C ALA A 371 16.21 29.30 31.69
N ARG A 372 15.89 28.38 30.77
CA ARG A 372 16.59 27.10 30.52
C ARG A 372 16.82 26.24 31.77
N VAL A 373 15.94 26.37 32.75
CA VAL A 373 16.03 25.71 34.06
C VAL A 373 15.69 24.22 34.01
N GLY A 374 14.89 23.81 33.03
CA GLY A 374 14.46 22.42 32.84
C GLY A 374 15.15 21.73 31.68
N ALA A 375 15.17 20.41 31.72
CA ALA A 375 15.49 19.55 30.59
C ALA A 375 14.66 18.26 30.60
N MET A 376 14.69 17.54 29.48
CA MET A 376 14.08 16.21 29.35
C MET A 376 15.07 15.25 28.72
N ALA A 377 14.98 13.98 29.08
CA ALA A 377 15.81 12.92 28.49
C ALA A 377 14.98 11.64 28.28
N ALA A 378 15.24 10.95 27.18
CA ALA A 378 14.73 9.61 26.92
C ALA A 378 15.78 8.58 27.36
N VAL A 379 15.33 7.48 27.97
CA VAL A 379 16.18 6.37 28.41
C VAL A 379 15.56 5.03 28.00
N GLU A 380 16.39 4.09 27.58
CA GLU A 380 15.99 2.73 27.19
C GLU A 380 15.80 1.80 28.40
N LEU A 381 14.99 2.25 29.36
CA LEU A 381 14.59 1.51 30.54
C LEU A 381 13.06 1.55 30.70
N ASP A 382 12.52 0.53 31.35
CA ASP A 382 11.11 0.52 31.74
C ASP A 382 10.84 1.55 32.85
N ALA A 383 9.58 1.97 32.95
CA ALA A 383 9.21 3.05 33.87
C ALA A 383 9.34 2.68 35.36
N ALA A 384 9.27 1.40 35.72
CA ALA A 384 9.40 0.98 37.12
C ALA A 384 10.87 1.08 37.56
N THR A 385 11.80 0.63 36.71
CA THR A 385 13.24 0.79 36.93
C THR A 385 13.62 2.26 37.02
N VAL A 386 13.13 3.10 36.09
CA VAL A 386 13.41 4.54 36.12
C VAL A 386 12.90 5.19 37.42
N ARG A 387 11.67 4.89 37.85
CA ARG A 387 11.13 5.42 39.12
C ARG A 387 11.99 5.05 40.32
N ALA A 388 12.39 3.77 40.43
CA ALA A 388 13.26 3.33 41.51
C ALA A 388 14.59 4.11 41.57
N GLU A 389 15.11 4.54 40.41
CA GLU A 389 16.33 5.34 40.33
C GLU A 389 16.13 6.84 40.53
N ILE A 390 14.92 7.40 40.39
CA ILE A 390 14.67 8.85 40.50
C ILE A 390 13.79 9.27 41.68
N ASP A 391 13.08 8.36 42.36
CA ASP A 391 12.11 8.69 43.43
C ASP A 391 12.73 9.49 44.60
N HIS A 392 14.05 9.42 44.77
CA HIS A 392 14.79 10.18 45.78
C HIS A 392 15.13 11.61 45.35
N LEU A 393 14.89 11.97 44.09
CA LEU A 393 15.16 13.28 43.49
C LEU A 393 13.85 14.08 43.41
N PRO A 394 13.69 15.15 44.21
CA PRO A 394 12.42 15.88 44.30
C PRO A 394 12.07 16.68 43.03
N ASP A 395 13.05 16.90 42.15
CA ASP A 395 12.95 17.78 40.99
C ASP A 395 12.98 17.04 39.64
N VAL A 396 12.83 15.71 39.63
CA VAL A 396 12.79 14.88 38.42
C VAL A 396 11.60 13.93 38.49
N ASP A 397 10.78 13.92 37.44
CA ASP A 397 9.62 13.05 37.32
C ASP A 397 9.70 12.21 36.03
N VAL A 398 8.99 11.10 36.00
CA VAL A 398 8.67 10.40 34.74
C VAL A 398 7.66 11.26 33.97
N ALA A 399 8.09 11.79 32.82
CA ALA A 399 7.30 12.67 31.98
C ALA A 399 6.49 11.92 30.91
N VAL A 400 7.02 10.81 30.37
CA VAL A 400 6.35 10.00 29.34
C VAL A 400 6.61 8.52 29.57
N LEU A 401 5.53 7.74 29.60
CA LEU A 401 5.53 6.29 29.46
C LEU A 401 5.40 5.97 27.97
N ALA A 402 6.53 5.96 27.25
CA ALA A 402 6.52 5.95 25.78
C ALA A 402 6.34 4.54 25.20
N ALA A 403 7.07 3.56 25.73
CA ALA A 403 7.01 2.15 25.34
C ALA A 403 7.54 1.26 26.47
N PRO A 404 7.41 -0.09 26.41
CA PRO A 404 7.81 -0.99 27.49
C PRO A 404 9.27 -0.84 27.94
N ARG A 405 10.17 -0.51 27.00
CA ARG A 405 11.60 -0.25 27.26
C ARG A 405 12.02 1.18 26.90
N SER A 406 11.09 2.14 26.92
CA SER A 406 11.39 3.53 26.62
C SER A 406 10.61 4.46 27.52
N THR A 407 11.34 5.21 28.35
CA THR A 407 10.78 6.16 29.30
C THR A 407 11.41 7.53 29.09
N VAL A 408 10.62 8.59 29.24
CA VAL A 408 11.14 9.97 29.23
C VAL A 408 11.01 10.56 30.62
N ILE A 409 12.09 11.15 31.11
CA ILE A 409 12.11 11.93 32.35
C ILE A 409 12.13 13.43 32.05
N GLY A 410 11.59 14.22 32.96
CA GLY A 410 11.62 15.68 32.92
C GLY A 410 11.95 16.23 34.30
N GLY A 411 12.80 17.26 34.36
CA GLY A 411 13.24 17.81 35.63
C GLY A 411 14.19 18.99 35.48
N THR A 412 14.90 19.33 36.55
CA THR A 412 15.96 20.35 36.46
C THR A 412 17.07 19.87 35.55
N ARG A 413 17.64 20.80 34.77
CA ARG A 413 18.66 20.48 33.78
C ARG A 413 19.84 19.70 34.36
N VAL A 414 20.35 20.15 35.50
CA VAL A 414 21.51 19.55 36.18
C VAL A 414 21.25 18.10 36.57
N GLU A 415 20.08 17.81 37.14
CA GLU A 415 19.74 16.46 37.60
C GLU A 415 19.50 15.51 36.41
N VAL A 416 18.84 15.98 35.35
CA VAL A 416 18.61 15.20 34.14
C VAL A 416 19.93 14.88 33.43
N GLU A 417 20.83 15.86 33.28
CA GLU A 417 22.16 15.65 32.68
C GLU A 417 22.98 14.65 33.50
N ARG A 418 22.95 14.76 34.84
CA ARG A 418 23.63 13.80 35.74
C ARG A 418 23.08 12.37 35.57
N LEU A 419 21.77 12.21 35.45
CA LEU A 419 21.15 10.89 35.23
C LEU A 419 21.54 10.29 33.89
N VAL A 420 21.54 11.10 32.81
CA VAL A 420 21.99 10.65 31.49
C VAL A 420 23.44 10.20 31.50
N ASP A 421 24.33 10.95 32.15
CA ASP A 421 25.74 10.55 32.31
C ASP A 421 25.87 9.26 33.13
N GLY A 422 25.07 9.12 34.20
CA GLY A 422 25.02 7.93 35.05
C GLY A 422 24.47 6.68 34.35
N TRP A 423 23.52 6.83 33.43
CA TRP A 423 23.04 5.74 32.58
C TRP A 423 24.05 5.39 31.49
N THR A 424 24.59 6.40 30.81
CA THR A 424 25.56 6.21 29.72
C THR A 424 26.84 5.54 30.22
N SER A 425 27.33 5.89 31.42
CA SER A 425 28.48 5.22 32.05
C SER A 425 28.23 3.77 32.48
N ARG A 426 26.96 3.33 32.50
CA ARG A 426 26.55 1.93 32.71
C ARG A 426 26.11 1.24 31.41
N ASP A 427 26.46 1.81 30.25
CA ASP A 427 26.06 1.32 28.93
C ASP A 427 24.53 1.22 28.73
N VAL A 428 23.75 2.03 29.46
CA VAL A 428 22.31 2.19 29.25
C VAL A 428 22.09 3.37 28.29
N PRO A 429 21.49 3.15 27.10
CA PRO A 429 21.23 4.23 26.16
C PRO A 429 20.29 5.29 26.76
N ALA A 430 20.79 6.50 26.91
CA ALA A 430 20.04 7.67 27.34
C ALA A 430 20.46 8.88 26.51
N ARG A 431 19.50 9.74 26.17
CA ARG A 431 19.76 10.95 25.37
C ARG A 431 18.91 12.12 25.83
N MET A 432 19.54 13.29 25.86
CA MET A 432 18.83 14.55 26.03
C MET A 432 17.86 14.76 24.85
N ILE A 433 16.66 15.23 25.16
CA ILE A 433 15.68 15.65 24.15
C ILE A 433 15.88 17.15 23.92
N ALA A 434 15.96 17.56 22.65
CA ALA A 434 16.13 18.96 22.26
C ALA A 434 14.83 19.76 22.50
N VAL A 435 14.54 20.06 23.77
CA VAL A 435 13.43 20.89 24.22
C VAL A 435 13.92 21.88 25.27
N ASP A 436 13.42 23.11 25.18
CA ASP A 436 13.75 24.18 26.14
C ASP A 436 12.88 24.12 27.41
N VAL A 437 11.84 23.28 27.42
CA VAL A 437 10.87 23.17 28.51
C VAL A 437 10.84 21.73 29.01
N ALA A 438 11.10 21.53 30.30
CA ALA A 438 10.79 20.27 30.97
C ALA A 438 9.29 20.17 31.15
N SER A 439 8.62 19.38 30.30
CA SER A 439 7.17 19.15 30.37
C SER A 439 6.81 17.92 31.19
N HIS A 440 5.58 17.86 31.73
CA HIS A 440 5.04 16.70 32.46
C HIS A 440 5.83 16.33 33.73
N CYS A 441 6.33 17.35 34.42
CA CYS A 441 7.04 17.20 35.67
C CYS A 441 6.68 18.32 36.64
N THR A 442 7.20 18.25 37.86
CA THR A 442 6.93 19.18 38.95
C THR A 442 7.23 20.63 38.59
N LEU A 443 8.21 20.89 37.72
CA LEU A 443 8.51 22.24 37.21
C LEU A 443 7.37 22.86 36.40
N THR A 444 6.46 22.07 35.82
CA THR A 444 5.32 22.58 35.04
C THR A 444 4.08 22.90 35.85
N ARG A 445 4.02 22.52 37.14
CA ARG A 445 2.80 22.69 37.95
C ARG A 445 2.31 24.15 38.00
N PRO A 446 3.17 25.17 38.23
CA PRO A 446 2.71 26.57 38.21
C PRO A 446 2.16 26.99 36.85
N THR A 447 2.79 26.54 35.77
CA THR A 447 2.37 26.82 34.40
C THR A 447 1.04 26.14 34.07
N ALA A 448 0.82 24.93 34.56
CA ALA A 448 -0.42 24.18 34.39
C ALA A 448 -1.59 24.81 35.17
N ASP A 449 -1.35 25.35 36.37
CA ASP A 449 -2.36 26.11 37.12
C ASP A 449 -2.74 27.41 36.39
N ALA A 450 -1.75 28.13 35.87
CA ALA A 450 -1.98 29.31 35.05
C ALA A 450 -2.75 28.98 33.75
N LEU A 451 -2.45 27.84 33.13
CA LEU A 451 -3.16 27.37 31.94
C LEU A 451 -4.63 27.06 32.26
N THR A 452 -4.88 26.39 33.38
CA THR A 452 -6.25 26.08 33.84
C THR A 452 -7.07 27.38 34.00
N ALA A 453 -6.49 28.41 34.62
CA ALA A 453 -7.16 29.70 34.74
C ALA A 453 -7.39 30.38 33.37
N ALA A 454 -6.40 30.31 32.49
CA ALA A 454 -6.43 30.93 31.17
C ALA A 454 -7.38 30.27 30.18
N LEU A 455 -7.94 29.09 30.47
CA LEU A 455 -8.83 28.34 29.57
C LEU A 455 -10.29 28.27 30.06
N SER A 456 -10.69 29.10 31.01
CA SER A 456 -12.07 29.10 31.55
C SER A 456 -13.17 29.44 30.52
N ASP A 457 -12.80 30.00 29.36
CA ASP A 457 -13.69 30.41 28.27
C ASP A 457 -13.89 29.34 27.18
N ILE A 458 -13.14 28.23 27.18
CA ILE A 458 -13.34 27.16 26.19
C ILE A 458 -14.64 26.40 26.44
N ARG A 459 -15.23 25.83 25.40
CA ARG A 459 -16.51 25.09 25.48
C ARG A 459 -16.36 23.73 24.79
N PRO A 460 -15.89 22.71 25.52
CA PRO A 460 -15.71 21.39 24.94
C PRO A 460 -17.04 20.68 24.68
N GLU A 461 -17.03 19.82 23.67
CA GLU A 461 -18.14 18.97 23.26
C GLU A 461 -17.76 17.48 23.37
N GLN A 462 -18.74 16.61 23.16
CA GLN A 462 -18.47 15.17 23.10
C GLN A 462 -17.82 14.82 21.75
N PRO A 463 -16.72 14.05 21.72
CA PRO A 463 -16.08 13.66 20.48
C PRO A 463 -17.01 12.77 19.64
N THR A 464 -16.96 12.96 18.33
CA THR A 464 -17.68 12.14 17.34
C THR A 464 -16.84 10.96 16.82
N ILE A 465 -15.52 10.99 17.07
CA ILE A 465 -14.56 9.93 16.77
C ILE A 465 -14.05 9.35 18.10
N PRO A 466 -13.90 8.01 18.24
CA PRO A 466 -13.31 7.41 19.43
C PRO A 466 -11.96 8.05 19.80
N PHE A 467 -11.80 8.38 21.08
CA PHE A 467 -10.64 9.11 21.59
C PHE A 467 -9.97 8.32 22.70
N TYR A 468 -8.70 7.98 22.52
CA TYR A 468 -7.87 7.39 23.57
C TYR A 468 -7.04 8.49 24.22
N THR A 469 -7.24 8.71 25.52
CA THR A 469 -6.49 9.71 26.29
C THR A 469 -5.15 9.16 26.75
N THR A 470 -4.14 10.02 26.78
CA THR A 470 -2.84 9.72 27.39
C THR A 470 -2.68 10.38 28.76
N VAL A 471 -3.71 11.04 29.29
CA VAL A 471 -3.69 11.76 30.57
C VAL A 471 -4.28 10.91 31.69
N LEU A 472 -5.45 10.30 31.45
CA LEU A 472 -6.16 9.52 32.47
C LEU A 472 -5.55 8.12 32.62
N PRO A 473 -5.67 7.49 33.80
CA PRO A 473 -5.19 6.12 34.01
C PRO A 473 -5.86 5.06 33.12
N ASP A 474 -7.13 5.29 32.76
CA ASP A 474 -7.85 4.47 31.79
C ASP A 474 -7.88 5.20 30.44
N PRO A 475 -7.15 4.72 29.42
CA PRO A 475 -7.11 5.36 28.10
C PRO A 475 -8.45 5.40 27.38
N ARG A 476 -9.37 4.48 27.69
CA ARG A 476 -10.69 4.37 27.04
C ARG A 476 -11.72 5.32 27.63
N ARG A 477 -11.41 5.95 28.77
CA ARG A 477 -12.30 6.91 29.41
C ARG A 477 -12.26 8.24 28.67
N THR A 478 -13.39 8.62 28.07
CA THR A 478 -13.55 9.93 27.42
C THR A 478 -13.39 11.07 28.45
N PRO A 479 -12.40 11.97 28.27
CA PRO A 479 -12.26 13.15 29.11
C PRO A 479 -13.35 14.21 28.89
N THR A 480 -13.44 15.18 29.81
CA THR A 480 -14.30 16.36 29.65
C THR A 480 -13.68 17.44 28.76
N PHE A 481 -12.36 17.36 28.51
CA PHE A 481 -11.58 18.32 27.71
C PHE A 481 -11.68 19.78 28.16
N ASP A 482 -12.10 20.00 29.42
CA ASP A 482 -12.21 21.32 30.04
C ASP A 482 -10.84 21.88 30.44
N ALA A 483 -10.85 23.08 31.03
CA ALA A 483 -9.64 23.75 31.47
C ALA A 483 -8.80 22.92 32.47
N ALA A 484 -9.46 22.15 33.35
CA ALA A 484 -8.77 21.30 34.32
C ALA A 484 -8.07 20.14 33.61
N TYR A 485 -8.73 19.53 32.62
CA TYR A 485 -8.11 18.50 31.78
C TYR A 485 -6.84 18.99 31.08
N TRP A 486 -6.85 20.21 30.52
CA TRP A 486 -5.65 20.76 29.86
C TRP A 486 -4.54 21.13 30.85
N GLY A 487 -4.91 21.51 32.07
CA GLY A 487 -3.97 21.61 33.19
C GLY A 487 -3.34 20.26 33.54
N ASP A 488 -4.13 19.18 33.57
CA ASP A 488 -3.66 17.83 33.82
C ASP A 488 -2.79 17.31 32.66
N ASN A 489 -3.20 17.53 31.41
CA ASN A 489 -2.41 17.22 30.21
C ASN A 489 -1.02 17.85 30.23
N MET A 490 -0.85 19.01 30.88
CA MET A 490 0.43 19.70 30.97
C MET A 490 1.34 19.17 32.09
N ARG A 491 0.75 18.69 33.20
CA ARG A 491 1.48 18.34 34.44
C ARG A 491 1.63 16.84 34.66
N CYS A 492 0.72 16.03 34.14
CA CYS A 492 0.68 14.59 34.36
C CYS A 492 1.56 13.86 33.33
N PRO A 493 2.13 12.69 33.68
CA PRO A 493 2.88 11.89 32.74
C PRO A 493 2.03 11.48 31.54
N VAL A 494 2.60 11.54 30.34
CA VAL A 494 1.94 11.08 29.11
C VAL A 494 1.99 9.55 29.03
N ARG A 495 0.82 8.91 29.04
CA ARG A 495 0.63 7.45 29.05
C ARG A 495 0.50 6.86 27.65
N ALA A 496 1.49 7.11 26.79
CA ALA A 496 1.42 6.70 25.37
C ALA A 496 1.41 5.17 25.18
N MET A 497 2.18 4.45 26.00
CA MET A 497 2.21 2.99 26.03
C MET A 497 0.83 2.42 26.40
N ASP A 498 0.23 2.90 27.50
CA ASP A 498 -1.08 2.43 27.97
C ASP A 498 -2.16 2.63 26.89
N ALA A 499 -2.17 3.80 26.23
CA ALA A 499 -3.10 4.07 25.14
C ALA A 499 -2.87 3.16 23.93
N THR A 500 -1.61 2.89 23.57
CA THR A 500 -1.29 1.97 22.46
C THR A 500 -1.76 0.56 22.75
N ILE A 501 -1.55 0.07 23.98
CA ILE A 501 -2.03 -1.25 24.42
C ILE A 501 -3.55 -1.33 24.26
N ALA A 502 -4.28 -0.33 24.78
CA ALA A 502 -5.73 -0.29 24.67
C ALA A 502 -6.21 -0.30 23.21
N ILE A 503 -5.55 0.47 22.33
CA ILE A 503 -5.89 0.53 20.90
C ILE A 503 -5.71 -0.83 20.20
N VAL A 504 -4.62 -1.53 20.48
CA VAL A 504 -4.34 -2.85 19.89
C VAL A 504 -5.31 -3.91 20.44
N GLU A 505 -5.58 -3.89 21.74
CA GLU A 505 -6.56 -4.78 22.39
C GLU A 505 -7.97 -4.61 21.81
N ASP A 506 -8.33 -3.38 21.42
CA ASP A 506 -9.62 -3.06 20.78
C ASP A 506 -9.65 -3.46 19.29
N GLY A 507 -8.58 -4.08 18.78
CA GLY A 507 -8.51 -4.72 17.47
C GLY A 507 -7.98 -3.82 16.34
N HIS A 508 -7.48 -2.62 16.64
CA HIS A 508 -6.93 -1.74 15.63
C HIS A 508 -5.55 -2.22 15.15
N GLN A 509 -5.39 -2.36 13.83
CA GLN A 509 -4.14 -2.80 13.20
C GLN A 509 -3.47 -1.72 12.33
N LEU A 510 -4.17 -0.62 12.03
CA LEU A 510 -3.64 0.45 11.18
C LEU A 510 -3.43 1.71 12.02
N PHE A 511 -2.24 2.30 11.93
CA PHE A 511 -1.85 3.50 12.67
C PHE A 511 -1.21 4.51 11.73
N GLN A 512 -1.63 5.76 11.85
CA GLN A 512 -1.05 6.87 11.09
C GLN A 512 -0.52 7.94 12.02
N GLU A 513 0.78 8.23 11.97
CA GLU A 513 1.31 9.40 12.68
C GLU A 513 1.02 10.67 11.87
N ILE A 514 0.22 11.56 12.46
CA ILE A 514 -0.13 12.87 11.90
C ILE A 514 0.88 13.89 12.43
N SER A 515 1.91 14.16 11.63
CA SER A 515 3.02 15.03 12.04
C SER A 515 3.86 15.49 10.84
N PRO A 516 4.63 16.60 10.99
CA PRO A 516 5.61 17.02 10.00
C PRO A 516 6.84 16.08 9.89
N HIS A 517 7.15 15.34 10.95
CA HIS A 517 8.23 14.34 11.02
C HIS A 517 7.87 13.27 12.06
N PRO A 518 8.16 11.98 11.81
CA PRO A 518 7.80 10.92 12.73
C PRO A 518 8.62 10.95 14.01
N VAL A 519 7.95 11.11 15.15
CA VAL A 519 8.56 10.97 16.48
C VAL A 519 7.86 9.93 17.34
N ALA A 520 6.65 9.51 16.96
CA ALA A 520 5.86 8.49 17.65
C ALA A 520 5.94 7.10 17.00
N VAL A 521 6.33 7.00 15.70
CA VAL A 521 6.43 5.71 14.99
C VAL A 521 7.23 4.68 15.77
N HIS A 522 8.44 5.02 16.22
CA HIS A 522 9.32 4.06 16.90
C HIS A 522 8.73 3.53 18.23
N PRO A 523 8.36 4.37 19.23
CA PRO A 523 7.78 3.87 20.48
C PRO A 523 6.43 3.15 20.26
N LEU A 524 5.65 3.56 19.27
CA LEU A 524 4.41 2.88 18.89
C LEU A 524 4.71 1.46 18.37
N THR A 525 5.65 1.33 17.44
CA THR A 525 6.10 0.02 16.92
C THR A 525 6.66 -0.86 18.03
N MET A 526 7.50 -0.34 18.93
CA MET A 526 8.01 -1.11 20.07
C MET A 526 6.89 -1.71 20.94
N THR A 527 5.83 -0.93 21.19
CA THR A 527 4.69 -1.38 22.00
C THR A 527 3.83 -2.40 21.25
N ILE A 528 3.55 -2.15 19.97
CA ILE A 528 2.83 -3.07 19.08
C ILE A 528 3.56 -4.42 19.00
N ASP A 529 4.87 -4.40 18.77
CA ASP A 529 5.66 -5.61 18.68
C ASP A 529 5.66 -6.34 20.04
N ALA A 530 5.69 -5.61 21.17
CA ALA A 530 5.56 -6.18 22.52
C ALA A 530 4.24 -6.89 22.79
N LEU A 531 3.19 -6.53 22.07
CA LEU A 531 1.91 -7.22 22.12
C LEU A 531 1.83 -8.39 21.13
N GLY A 532 2.89 -8.64 20.35
CA GLY A 532 2.90 -9.67 19.31
C GLY A 532 2.04 -9.33 18.08
N ALA A 533 1.60 -8.07 17.95
CA ALA A 533 0.74 -7.61 16.86
C ALA A 533 1.55 -7.28 15.59
N LEU A 534 2.36 -8.23 15.12
CA LEU A 534 3.35 -8.07 14.03
C LEU A 534 2.74 -7.72 12.65
N GLU A 535 1.42 -7.85 12.52
CA GLU A 535 0.66 -7.51 11.32
C GLU A 535 0.28 -6.02 11.26
N ALA A 536 0.40 -5.30 12.39
CA ALA A 536 0.00 -3.92 12.44
C ALA A 536 0.89 -3.02 11.57
N THR A 537 0.25 -2.05 10.94
CA THR A 537 0.86 -1.12 10.02
C THR A 537 0.93 0.28 10.62
N VAL A 538 2.14 0.76 10.87
CA VAL A 538 2.42 2.12 11.31
C VAL A 538 2.99 2.94 10.15
N VAL A 539 2.32 4.03 9.80
CA VAL A 539 2.68 4.87 8.65
C VAL A 539 2.82 6.34 9.08
N PRO A 540 3.96 7.00 8.83
CA PRO A 540 4.06 8.44 9.03
C PRO A 540 3.44 9.21 7.85
N THR A 541 2.85 10.36 8.13
CA THR A 541 2.26 11.21 7.07
C THR A 541 3.33 11.99 6.29
N MET A 542 4.37 12.48 6.97
CA MET A 542 5.49 13.22 6.38
C MET A 542 6.81 12.83 7.03
N ARG A 543 7.93 13.17 6.38
CA ARG A 543 9.28 13.03 6.92
C ARG A 543 10.17 14.16 6.42
N ALA A 544 11.02 14.68 7.31
CA ALA A 544 12.02 15.68 6.93
C ALA A 544 12.92 15.17 5.79
N GLY A 545 13.30 16.06 4.88
CA GLY A 545 14.14 15.74 3.71
C GLY A 545 13.42 14.94 2.61
N HIS A 546 12.13 14.68 2.74
CA HIS A 546 11.33 14.04 1.70
C HIS A 546 10.38 15.06 1.05
N ASP A 547 10.17 14.94 -0.25
CA ASP A 547 9.08 15.63 -0.94
C ASP A 547 7.72 15.37 -0.24
N GLN A 548 7.07 16.45 0.19
CA GLN A 548 5.94 16.41 1.12
C GLN A 548 4.67 15.86 0.45
N VAL A 549 4.40 16.28 -0.80
CA VAL A 549 3.26 15.81 -1.58
C VAL A 549 3.40 14.31 -1.87
N THR A 550 4.59 13.87 -2.27
CA THR A 550 4.89 12.44 -2.49
C THR A 550 4.74 11.64 -1.20
N ALA A 551 5.21 12.16 -0.06
CA ALA A 551 5.09 11.49 1.24
C ALA A 551 3.63 11.29 1.66
N VAL A 552 2.78 12.31 1.55
CA VAL A 552 1.35 12.20 1.88
C VAL A 552 0.67 11.17 0.97
N ARG A 553 0.90 11.22 -0.35
CA ARG A 553 0.32 10.25 -1.29
C ARG A 553 0.79 8.83 -1.05
N ALA A 554 2.08 8.66 -0.76
CA ALA A 554 2.66 7.37 -0.41
C ALA A 554 2.08 6.84 0.91
N SER A 555 1.82 7.69 1.90
CA SER A 555 1.20 7.28 3.17
C SER A 555 -0.21 6.72 2.98
N ILE A 556 -0.99 7.32 2.08
CA ILE A 556 -2.34 6.83 1.74
C ILE A 556 -2.26 5.53 0.96
N ALA A 557 -1.33 5.43 0.01
CA ALA A 557 -1.11 4.22 -0.75
C ALA A 557 -0.57 3.07 0.12
N ALA A 558 0.18 3.37 1.19
CA ALA A 558 0.62 2.38 2.17
C ALA A 558 -0.55 1.66 2.83
N PHE A 559 -1.62 2.37 3.18
CA PHE A 559 -2.82 1.74 3.73
C PHE A 559 -3.54 0.88 2.70
N HIS A 560 -3.58 1.29 1.42
CA HIS A 560 -4.08 0.40 0.37
C HIS A 560 -3.26 -0.88 0.26
N CYS A 561 -1.92 -0.78 0.31
CA CYS A 561 -1.05 -1.96 0.32
C CYS A 561 -1.27 -2.84 1.56
N ALA A 562 -1.61 -2.24 2.70
CA ALA A 562 -1.96 -2.93 3.94
C ALA A 562 -3.41 -3.45 4.00
N GLY A 563 -4.23 -3.29 2.95
CA GLY A 563 -5.59 -3.85 2.90
C GLY A 563 -6.73 -2.86 3.17
N LEU A 564 -6.48 -1.56 3.24
CA LEU A 564 -7.56 -0.57 3.33
C LEU A 564 -8.25 -0.37 1.97
N ASP A 565 -9.58 -0.39 1.97
CA ASP A 565 -10.41 -0.10 0.80
C ASP A 565 -10.44 1.42 0.50
N VAL A 566 -9.41 1.89 -0.20
CA VAL A 566 -9.29 3.28 -0.65
C VAL A 566 -10.14 3.51 -1.90
N LYS A 567 -10.97 4.58 -1.89
CA LYS A 567 -11.87 4.94 -3.01
C LYS A 567 -11.14 5.65 -4.16
N TRP A 568 -10.22 4.95 -4.82
CA TRP A 568 -9.35 5.46 -5.87
C TRP A 568 -10.03 6.15 -7.06
N ARG A 569 -11.30 5.82 -7.35
CA ARG A 569 -12.08 6.53 -8.38
C ARG A 569 -12.22 8.03 -8.09
N GLN A 570 -12.28 8.43 -6.83
CA GLN A 570 -12.36 9.85 -6.45
C GLN A 570 -11.08 10.61 -6.79
N TRP A 571 -9.94 9.93 -6.79
CA TRP A 571 -8.62 10.50 -7.06
C TRP A 571 -8.32 10.60 -8.54
N HIS A 572 -8.56 9.50 -9.28
CA HIS A 572 -8.21 9.39 -10.68
C HIS A 572 -9.34 9.79 -11.62
N GLY A 573 -10.53 10.08 -11.10
CA GLY A 573 -11.71 10.46 -11.86
C GLY A 573 -12.07 9.43 -12.93
N ASP A 574 -12.63 9.92 -14.03
CA ASP A 574 -12.86 9.13 -15.24
C ASP A 574 -11.69 9.35 -16.23
N GLY A 575 -10.89 8.30 -16.42
CA GLY A 575 -9.81 8.24 -17.40
C GLY A 575 -10.16 7.31 -18.56
N ALA A 576 -9.46 7.46 -19.68
CA ALA A 576 -9.55 6.48 -20.76
C ALA A 576 -8.93 5.15 -20.32
N LEU A 577 -9.43 4.03 -20.86
CA LEU A 577 -8.81 2.73 -20.62
C LEU A 577 -7.49 2.68 -21.39
N ALA A 578 -6.39 2.54 -20.66
CA ALA A 578 -5.06 2.32 -21.23
C ALA A 578 -4.80 0.82 -21.38
N ASP A 579 -4.17 0.41 -22.48
CA ASP A 579 -3.77 -0.98 -22.74
C ASP A 579 -2.48 -1.34 -21.98
N VAL A 580 -2.47 -1.04 -20.67
CA VAL A 580 -1.36 -1.41 -19.78
C VAL A 580 -1.23 -2.94 -19.73
N PRO A 581 0.00 -3.48 -19.68
CA PRO A 581 0.23 -4.92 -19.66
C PRO A 581 -0.58 -5.61 -18.54
N PRO A 582 -1.21 -6.78 -18.78
CA PRO A 582 -1.84 -7.54 -17.72
C PRO A 582 -0.83 -8.01 -16.68
N THR A 583 -1.27 -8.30 -15.45
CA THR A 583 -0.43 -8.88 -14.39
C THR A 583 0.28 -10.15 -14.90
N THR A 584 1.56 -10.27 -14.57
CA THR A 584 2.39 -11.41 -14.98
C THR A 584 2.02 -12.65 -14.16
N TRP A 585 1.95 -13.80 -14.82
CA TRP A 585 1.78 -15.10 -14.17
C TRP A 585 3.11 -15.64 -13.69
N ASP A 586 3.19 -16.04 -12.42
CA ASP A 586 4.27 -16.89 -11.90
C ASP A 586 4.00 -18.35 -12.30
N ARG A 587 4.59 -18.77 -13.42
CA ARG A 587 4.29 -20.06 -14.05
C ARG A 587 5.14 -21.17 -13.44
N ARG A 588 4.47 -22.20 -12.94
CA ARG A 588 5.08 -23.49 -12.59
C ARG A 588 4.52 -24.58 -13.49
N THR A 589 5.39 -25.50 -13.91
CA THR A 589 4.99 -26.62 -14.78
C THR A 589 4.41 -27.73 -13.93
N TYR A 590 3.11 -27.96 -14.06
CA TYR A 590 2.42 -29.09 -13.44
C TYR A 590 2.07 -30.11 -14.53
N LEU A 591 2.75 -31.26 -14.54
CA LEU A 591 2.52 -32.35 -15.47
C LEU A 591 2.33 -33.64 -14.67
N ILE A 592 1.17 -34.29 -14.82
CA ILE A 592 0.97 -35.65 -14.29
C ILE A 592 1.66 -36.61 -15.26
N ARG A 593 2.83 -37.10 -14.87
CA ARG A 593 3.43 -38.25 -15.54
C ARG A 593 2.66 -39.48 -15.09
N THR A 594 1.83 -40.04 -15.98
CA THR A 594 1.35 -41.41 -15.81
C THR A 594 2.57 -42.32 -15.77
N LEU A 595 2.89 -42.84 -14.58
CA LEU A 595 3.89 -43.89 -14.43
C LEU A 595 3.37 -45.08 -15.24
N THR A 596 3.88 -45.26 -16.45
CA THR A 596 3.65 -46.49 -17.22
C THR A 596 4.35 -47.61 -16.46
N ASP A 597 3.58 -48.66 -16.12
CA ASP A 597 4.00 -49.85 -15.37
C ASP A 597 5.39 -50.36 -15.78
N GLY A 598 6.39 -49.99 -14.98
CA GLY A 598 7.71 -50.62 -14.93
C GLY A 598 7.96 -51.03 -13.48
N PRO A 599 8.67 -52.14 -13.21
CA PRO A 599 8.82 -52.66 -11.86
C PRO A 599 9.41 -51.58 -10.95
N ALA A 600 8.71 -51.32 -9.84
CA ALA A 600 9.06 -50.29 -8.88
C ALA A 600 10.51 -50.45 -8.41
N GLN A 601 11.38 -49.53 -8.83
CA GLN A 601 12.67 -49.34 -8.21
C GLN A 601 12.44 -48.66 -6.84
N PRO A 602 13.01 -49.18 -5.74
CA PRO A 602 12.93 -48.50 -4.46
C PRO A 602 13.56 -47.11 -4.60
N ILE A 603 12.86 -46.08 -4.14
CA ILE A 603 13.36 -44.71 -4.10
C ILE A 603 14.45 -44.64 -3.04
N SER A 604 15.67 -45.07 -3.39
CA SER A 604 16.88 -44.74 -2.64
C SER A 604 17.58 -43.61 -3.38
N GLN A 605 17.76 -42.50 -2.66
CA GLN A 605 18.60 -41.35 -3.00
C GLN A 605 17.98 -40.34 -3.99
N VAL A 606 17.43 -39.28 -3.42
CA VAL A 606 17.20 -38.01 -4.11
C VAL A 606 18.58 -37.44 -4.54
N PRO A 607 18.79 -37.08 -5.81
CA PRO A 607 20.05 -36.47 -6.24
C PRO A 607 20.23 -35.10 -5.57
N SER A 608 21.41 -34.85 -5.00
CA SER A 608 21.83 -33.52 -4.56
C SER A 608 21.98 -32.60 -5.77
N VAL A 609 21.17 -31.53 -5.83
CA VAL A 609 21.34 -30.43 -6.78
C VAL A 609 22.50 -29.53 -6.29
N PRO A 610 23.38 -29.01 -7.17
CA PRO A 610 24.46 -28.13 -6.76
C PRO A 610 23.92 -26.86 -6.11
N ALA A 611 24.55 -26.40 -5.03
CA ALA A 611 24.26 -25.11 -4.41
C ALA A 611 24.58 -23.97 -5.39
N GLU A 612 23.66 -23.01 -5.53
CA GLU A 612 23.98 -21.72 -6.15
C GLU A 612 24.99 -20.94 -5.27
N PRO A 613 25.86 -20.11 -5.85
CA PRO A 613 26.84 -19.34 -5.09
C PRO A 613 26.12 -18.28 -4.24
N GLY A 614 26.15 -18.45 -2.92
CA GLY A 614 25.60 -17.51 -1.96
C GLY A 614 26.35 -16.19 -1.95
N ARG A 615 25.59 -15.09 -2.03
CA ARG A 615 26.03 -13.74 -1.71
C ARG A 615 26.13 -13.65 -0.17
N GLN A 616 27.29 -13.28 0.34
CA GLN A 616 27.56 -13.13 1.77
C GLN A 616 26.76 -11.95 2.35
N PRO A 617 26.04 -12.10 3.48
CA PRO A 617 25.48 -10.97 4.21
C PRO A 617 26.58 -10.20 4.98
N PRO A 618 26.38 -8.89 5.27
CA PRO A 618 27.34 -8.05 5.96
C PRO A 618 27.32 -8.25 7.50
N ASP A 619 28.38 -7.72 8.14
CA ASP A 619 28.98 -8.07 9.43
C ASP A 619 28.12 -8.19 10.71
N ALA A 620 28.65 -9.04 11.61
CA ALA A 620 28.29 -9.39 13.00
C ALA A 620 27.05 -10.28 13.20
N GLU A 621 27.12 -11.56 12.79
CA GLU A 621 26.09 -12.56 13.09
C GLU A 621 26.21 -13.07 14.55
N GLU A 622 25.16 -12.85 15.31
CA GLU A 622 24.85 -13.51 16.59
C GLU A 622 24.82 -15.03 16.37
N THR A 623 25.51 -15.81 17.22
CA THR A 623 25.57 -17.27 17.00
C THR A 623 24.25 -17.94 17.43
N ALA A 624 23.95 -19.13 16.90
CA ALA A 624 22.75 -19.88 17.31
C ALA A 624 22.72 -20.14 18.83
N ASP A 625 23.89 -20.33 19.45
CA ASP A 625 24.04 -20.49 20.89
C ASP A 625 23.70 -19.18 21.65
N ASP A 626 24.03 -18.01 21.10
CA ASP A 626 23.69 -16.70 21.68
C ASP A 626 22.18 -16.45 21.63
N VAL A 627 21.54 -16.77 20.49
CA VAL A 627 20.08 -16.70 20.30
C VAL A 627 19.36 -17.60 21.30
N LEU A 628 19.82 -18.85 21.45
CA LEU A 628 19.22 -19.79 22.38
C LEU A 628 19.41 -19.37 23.85
N ALA A 629 20.58 -18.84 24.19
CA ALA A 629 20.85 -18.29 25.52
C ALA A 629 19.94 -17.11 25.84
N ASP A 630 19.66 -16.24 24.87
CA ASP A 630 18.73 -15.13 25.04
C ASP A 630 17.28 -15.59 25.25
N ILE A 631 16.84 -16.58 24.47
CA ILE A 631 15.51 -17.19 24.58
C ILE A 631 15.29 -17.84 25.96
N HIS A 632 16.27 -18.58 26.49
CA HIS A 632 16.16 -19.20 27.82
C HIS A 632 16.15 -18.18 28.98
N ARG A 633 16.68 -16.98 28.78
CA ARG A 633 16.58 -15.90 29.79
C ARG A 633 15.19 -15.29 29.87
N ARG A 634 14.31 -15.57 28.91
CA ARG A 634 12.95 -15.01 28.80
C ARG A 634 11.92 -16.04 29.23
N THR A 635 10.78 -15.58 29.72
CA THR A 635 9.70 -16.47 30.18
C THR A 635 8.34 -16.05 29.62
N GLY A 636 7.40 -16.99 29.57
CA GLY A 636 6.01 -16.72 29.19
C GLY A 636 5.88 -16.14 27.76
N ASP A 637 5.11 -15.06 27.64
CA ASP A 637 4.81 -14.41 26.36
C ASP A 637 6.05 -13.81 25.68
N GLU A 638 7.04 -13.37 26.46
CA GLU A 638 8.25 -12.77 25.92
C GLU A 638 9.10 -13.81 25.15
N ARG A 639 9.19 -15.04 25.66
CA ARG A 639 9.88 -16.13 24.98
C ARG A 639 9.16 -16.54 23.70
N ARG A 640 7.83 -16.69 23.75
CA ARG A 640 6.99 -16.97 22.57
C ARG A 640 7.21 -15.95 21.46
N ARG A 641 7.27 -14.67 21.82
CA ARG A 641 7.49 -13.58 20.89
C ARG A 641 8.83 -13.68 20.18
N VAL A 642 9.93 -13.86 20.93
CA VAL A 642 11.28 -13.97 20.34
C VAL A 642 11.38 -15.21 19.44
N VAL A 643 10.78 -16.32 19.84
CA VAL A 643 10.68 -17.52 18.98
C VAL A 643 9.94 -17.19 17.67
N ALA A 644 8.84 -16.43 17.74
CA ALA A 644 8.11 -15.99 16.55
C ALA A 644 8.94 -15.08 15.64
N GLU A 645 9.68 -14.12 16.19
CA GLU A 645 10.56 -13.22 15.44
C GLU A 645 11.64 -13.99 14.65
N HIS A 646 12.30 -14.97 15.29
CA HIS A 646 13.29 -15.81 14.61
C HIS A 646 12.68 -16.74 13.56
N VAL A 647 11.47 -17.29 13.80
CA VAL A 647 10.76 -18.08 12.79
C VAL A 647 10.40 -17.20 11.59
N VAL A 648 9.88 -15.99 11.82
CA VAL A 648 9.58 -15.00 10.77
C VAL A 648 10.83 -14.70 9.94
N GLU A 649 11.96 -14.39 10.57
CA GLU A 649 13.19 -14.05 9.85
C GLU A 649 13.72 -15.24 9.04
N THR A 650 13.64 -16.44 9.61
CA THR A 650 14.02 -17.67 8.90
C THR A 650 13.13 -17.90 7.67
N VAL A 651 11.83 -17.67 7.79
CA VAL A 651 10.86 -17.79 6.69
C VAL A 651 11.13 -16.73 5.62
N ARG A 652 11.34 -15.46 6.02
CA ARG A 652 11.69 -14.36 5.10
C ARG A 652 12.94 -14.68 4.30
N GLY A 653 14.03 -15.03 4.98
CA GLY A 653 15.30 -15.35 4.33
C GLY A 653 15.22 -16.58 3.43
N LEU A 654 14.34 -17.54 3.72
CA LEU A 654 14.17 -18.74 2.90
C LEU A 654 13.30 -18.50 1.66
N LEU A 655 12.24 -17.71 1.82
CA LEU A 655 11.29 -17.39 0.75
C LEU A 655 11.74 -16.20 -0.10
N GLY A 656 12.76 -15.46 0.34
CA GLY A 656 13.24 -14.27 -0.31
C GLY A 656 12.27 -13.09 -0.17
N LEU A 657 11.43 -13.07 0.88
CA LEU A 657 10.42 -12.02 1.09
C LEU A 657 11.11 -10.71 1.48
N ARG A 658 11.27 -9.81 0.51
CA ARG A 658 11.98 -8.53 0.69
C ARG A 658 11.00 -7.47 1.18
N MET A 659 11.41 -6.68 2.18
CA MET A 659 10.65 -5.54 2.71
C MET A 659 9.22 -5.84 3.24
N ARG A 660 8.77 -7.11 3.20
CA ARG A 660 7.43 -7.55 3.59
C ARG A 660 7.34 -7.82 5.10
N ARG A 661 6.28 -7.32 5.73
CA ARG A 661 5.80 -7.82 7.02
C ARG A 661 5.23 -9.22 6.82
N VAL A 662 5.78 -10.19 7.53
CA VAL A 662 5.27 -11.57 7.48
C VAL A 662 4.34 -11.78 8.65
N SER A 663 3.07 -12.03 8.33
CA SER A 663 2.05 -12.36 9.30
C SER A 663 2.37 -13.69 9.98
N THR A 664 2.10 -13.75 11.27
CA THR A 664 2.18 -15.00 12.03
C THR A 664 0.99 -15.90 11.76
N SER A 665 -0.15 -15.34 11.34
CA SER A 665 -1.38 -16.08 11.04
C SER A 665 -1.46 -16.59 9.59
N ALA A 666 -0.67 -16.04 8.66
CA ALA A 666 -0.60 -16.51 7.29
C ALA A 666 -0.08 -17.94 7.22
N THR A 667 -0.74 -18.77 6.40
CA THR A 667 -0.29 -20.14 6.19
C THR A 667 0.99 -20.15 5.37
N PHE A 668 1.86 -21.13 5.63
CA PHE A 668 3.07 -21.33 4.84
C PHE A 668 2.78 -21.50 3.34
N ALA A 669 1.62 -22.08 2.98
CA ALA A 669 1.19 -22.20 1.59
C ALA A 669 0.89 -20.83 0.95
N GLU A 670 0.23 -19.92 1.67
CA GLU A 670 -0.04 -18.54 1.22
C GLU A 670 1.24 -17.72 1.09
N LEU A 671 2.23 -17.99 1.94
CA LEU A 671 3.57 -17.41 1.85
C LEU A 671 4.40 -18.00 0.69
N GLY A 672 3.94 -19.08 0.04
CA GLY A 672 4.64 -19.72 -1.08
C GLY A 672 5.70 -20.76 -0.66
N LEU A 673 5.59 -21.29 0.56
CA LEU A 673 6.38 -22.44 1.03
C LEU A 673 5.89 -23.73 0.34
N ASP A 674 6.82 -24.48 -0.25
CA ASP A 674 6.57 -25.79 -0.83
C ASP A 674 7.24 -26.90 0.00
N SER A 675 7.03 -28.16 -0.37
CA SER A 675 7.59 -29.32 0.36
C SER A 675 9.12 -29.32 0.46
N LEU A 676 9.83 -28.77 -0.53
CA LEU A 676 11.29 -28.70 -0.49
C LEU A 676 11.76 -27.59 0.46
N ARG A 677 11.10 -26.43 0.43
CA ARG A 677 11.38 -25.31 1.33
C ARG A 677 10.98 -25.64 2.77
N ALA A 678 9.92 -26.40 3.02
CA ALA A 678 9.57 -26.88 4.35
C ALA A 678 10.71 -27.69 5.00
N VAL A 679 11.40 -28.55 4.23
CA VAL A 679 12.57 -29.32 4.70
C VAL A 679 13.73 -28.40 5.09
N LYS A 680 13.95 -27.31 4.33
CA LYS A 680 14.98 -26.29 4.62
C LYS A 680 14.62 -25.42 5.82
N LEU A 681 13.35 -24.99 5.91
CA LEU A 681 12.81 -24.24 7.04
C LEU A 681 13.04 -25.02 8.32
N ARG A 682 12.54 -26.27 8.39
CA ARG A 682 12.79 -27.17 9.51
C ARG A 682 14.28 -27.26 9.84
N GLY A 683 15.14 -27.50 8.85
CA GLY A 683 16.58 -27.61 9.09
C GLY A 683 17.21 -26.38 9.77
N ARG A 684 16.83 -25.17 9.33
CA ARG A 684 17.29 -23.91 9.96
C ARG A 684 16.73 -23.72 11.37
N LEU A 685 15.43 -23.99 11.57
CA LEU A 685 14.81 -23.86 12.89
C LEU A 685 15.43 -24.84 13.90
N GLN A 686 15.76 -26.07 13.49
CA GLN A 686 16.47 -27.03 14.36
C GLN A 686 17.87 -26.55 14.73
N GLN A 687 18.57 -25.85 13.83
CA GLN A 687 19.88 -25.28 14.10
C GLN A 687 19.80 -24.08 15.06
N ILE A 688 18.81 -23.21 14.89
CA ILE A 688 18.64 -22.02 15.73
C ILE A 688 18.19 -22.39 17.15
N PHE A 689 17.21 -23.28 17.26
CA PHE A 689 16.54 -23.56 18.54
C PHE A 689 17.04 -24.84 19.24
N HIS A 690 17.96 -25.58 18.64
CA HIS A 690 18.49 -26.85 19.17
C HIS A 690 17.42 -27.90 19.52
N VAL A 691 16.24 -27.84 18.88
CA VAL A 691 15.12 -28.77 19.08
C VAL A 691 14.96 -29.74 17.90
N SER A 692 14.33 -30.89 18.15
CA SER A 692 13.97 -31.85 17.11
C SER A 692 12.57 -31.57 16.57
N ILE A 693 12.46 -31.21 15.29
CA ILE A 693 11.19 -30.88 14.64
C ILE A 693 10.97 -31.86 13.46
N PRO A 694 10.00 -32.80 13.55
CA PRO A 694 9.59 -33.59 12.40
C PRO A 694 9.06 -32.67 11.28
N VAL A 695 9.36 -32.97 10.01
CA VAL A 695 8.90 -32.11 8.89
C VAL A 695 7.36 -32.05 8.77
N ALA A 696 6.66 -33.08 9.25
CA ALA A 696 5.20 -33.12 9.30
C ALA A 696 4.61 -31.98 10.16
N VAL A 697 5.33 -31.54 11.20
CA VAL A 697 4.91 -30.46 12.10
C VAL A 697 4.68 -29.15 11.35
N ILE A 698 5.44 -28.85 10.28
CA ILE A 698 5.22 -27.64 9.46
C ILE A 698 3.84 -27.64 8.78
N TRP A 699 3.27 -28.83 8.53
CA TRP A 699 1.95 -28.97 7.91
C TRP A 699 0.83 -29.17 8.93
N GLU A 700 1.15 -29.72 10.10
CA GLU A 700 0.23 -29.83 11.25
C GLU A 700 0.04 -28.48 11.95
N HIS A 701 1.05 -27.62 11.91
CA HIS A 701 1.06 -26.23 12.35
C HIS A 701 1.29 -25.33 11.13
N PRO A 702 0.28 -25.16 10.26
CA PRO A 702 0.43 -24.56 8.95
C PRO A 702 0.75 -23.06 8.96
N THR A 703 0.70 -22.40 10.11
CA THR A 703 1.02 -20.96 10.27
C THR A 703 2.31 -20.75 11.06
N ILE A 704 2.92 -19.58 10.91
CA ILE A 704 4.11 -19.21 11.69
C ILE A 704 3.79 -19.19 13.18
N GLY A 705 2.64 -18.63 13.60
CA GLY A 705 2.23 -18.53 15.00
C GLY A 705 2.04 -19.89 15.65
N GLU A 706 1.39 -20.83 14.96
CA GLU A 706 1.22 -22.21 15.45
C GLU A 706 2.57 -22.93 15.55
N LEU A 707 3.46 -22.76 14.56
CA LEU A 707 4.79 -23.38 14.57
C LEU A 707 5.66 -22.79 15.69
N SER A 708 5.60 -21.47 15.90
CA SER A 708 6.31 -20.78 16.98
C SER A 708 5.81 -21.23 18.36
N ALA A 709 4.49 -21.39 18.54
CA ALA A 709 3.93 -21.92 19.77
C ALA A 709 4.36 -23.37 20.03
N TYR A 710 4.45 -24.20 18.99
CA TYR A 710 4.98 -25.56 19.09
C TYR A 710 6.46 -25.57 19.52
N ILE A 711 7.29 -24.72 18.91
CA ILE A 711 8.73 -24.61 19.26
C ILE A 711 8.90 -24.10 20.70
N ASP A 712 8.14 -23.10 21.12
CA ASP A 712 8.14 -22.61 22.51
C ASP A 712 7.78 -23.73 23.51
N GLY A 713 6.82 -24.59 23.15
CA GLY A 713 6.46 -25.78 23.93
C GLY A 713 7.64 -26.75 24.10
N LEU A 714 8.40 -27.01 23.04
CA LEU A 714 9.58 -27.89 23.10
C LEU A 714 10.71 -27.31 23.97
N LEU A 715 10.94 -26.01 23.88
CA LEU A 715 11.92 -25.30 24.70
C LEU A 715 11.53 -25.32 26.19
N SER A 716 10.23 -25.28 26.49
CA SER A 716 9.71 -25.40 27.86
C SER A 716 9.89 -26.77 28.50
N THR A 717 10.00 -27.83 27.68
CA THR A 717 10.13 -29.22 28.15
C THR A 717 11.58 -29.71 28.22
N SER A 718 12.54 -28.86 27.83
CA SER A 718 13.97 -29.17 27.79
C SER A 718 14.76 -28.62 28.99
N ASP A 719 14.09 -27.86 29.88
CA ASP A 719 14.50 -27.58 31.26
C ASP A 719 14.15 -28.77 32.18
#